data_AF-A0A1V6B6Y7-F1
#
_entry.id   AF-A0A1V6B6Y7-F1
#
_cell.length_a   1.000
_cell.length_b   1.000
_cell.length_c   1.000
_cell.angle_alpha   90.00
_cell.angle_beta   90.00
_cell.angle_gamma   90.00
#
_symmetry.space_group_name_H-M   'P 1'
#
loop_
_entity.id
_entity.type
_entity.pdbx_description
1 polymer ?
#
loop_
_entity_poly.entity_id
_entity_poly.type
_entity_poly.pdbx_seq_one_letter_code
_entity_poly.pdbx_strand_id
1 'polypeptide(L)'
;MIFKRKNSNPSQQNNNYKQGLKYELGVDVYKDYRKALQYYRQGAQEGDYLSSQKVKYSRLSKLHLIINLIIMAVAIFLGIYYNKAWLSYFIIGLTWVVIATIDFPRYWHKRSVAYIVNTAMLLISLTFLLPFSAIIPYLNGITYVPMVVLLAIAVFFSIAGIILFIDKREVSNAVVAIIGLTVTAFSVISFNIETPEKKFTYTEIEGGIEITHYRSSKPVVEVPRKINNLPVISIGSSAFAGSGVTHITVHDNIKIIKSFAFANNPSLVEVILPAEVEIEEGLFYNDSELASIVLPESLTQIPNYMFYGATKLQTIDIPSNVKSIGAYAFADAVNLKEVKLPDGLLLISHYAFANNRSLKKIALPESIVSLGQGVFSGASALGEVNIPVNIDKIPNYMFENNQALTEFEIPTYIKKIGDYAFSNNTNLETVVFHDEILSIGEGAFKNNKKLNNVTLPAYITAIENFTFENNISLKEIVIPSQVKKIGIGAFRGDYSLERVVLPEGIEEIGSTAFEDNFKLSSINLPDSIRFIGSRTFSNNQSLTSIVLPKNIVKIEDGTFRDTLKLTQVVFPIALEQIGDNAFRNSPIEHIVLPSTVTKIGANAFYNNTRLQTLVLSGNLEYIGGYAFYNLRNIKTIELPSTLKYIGPEAFANCIDLEKIWIPSRVETIGANAFVQCEKLTIYLEAKQVPSTWDIDWNRDKRPVLFDQNAGLY
;
A
#
# COMPACT_ATOMS: atom_id res chain seq x y z
N MET A 1 41.84 -17.86 -91.10
CA MET A 1 41.81 -16.70 -90.18
C MET A 1 40.80 -17.02 -89.10
N ILE A 2 41.20 -17.39 -87.88
CA ILE A 2 41.71 -16.57 -86.76
C ILE A 2 40.59 -16.40 -85.71
N PHE A 3 40.88 -16.95 -84.50
CA PHE A 3 40.29 -16.81 -83.16
C PHE A 3 38.99 -17.58 -82.81
N LYS A 4 39.01 -18.64 -81.94
CA LYS A 4 39.21 -18.70 -80.46
C LYS A 4 38.21 -17.79 -79.72
N ARG A 5 37.43 -18.14 -78.70
CA ARG A 5 37.35 -19.16 -77.61
C ARG A 5 35.94 -18.89 -76.99
N LYS A 6 35.19 -19.73 -76.25
CA LYS A 6 35.50 -20.64 -75.13
C LYS A 6 34.17 -21.29 -74.67
N ASN A 7 34.24 -22.56 -74.25
CA ASN A 7 33.50 -23.27 -73.18
C ASN A 7 31.95 -23.35 -73.28
N SER A 8 31.29 -24.50 -73.06
CA SER A 8 31.65 -25.76 -72.40
C SER A 8 30.65 -26.87 -72.81
N ASN A 9 31.18 -28.07 -73.05
CA ASN A 9 30.48 -29.32 -73.40
C ASN A 9 29.34 -29.71 -72.46
N PRO A 10 28.20 -30.14 -73.02
CA PRO A 10 27.47 -31.32 -72.57
C PRO A 10 27.51 -32.41 -73.65
N SER A 11 27.35 -33.68 -73.24
CA SER A 11 27.07 -34.86 -74.07
C SER A 11 28.25 -35.47 -74.88
N GLN A 12 28.70 -36.65 -74.46
CA GLN A 12 28.82 -37.88 -75.27
C GLN A 12 29.64 -38.93 -74.52
N GLN A 13 28.98 -40.04 -74.18
CA GLN A 13 29.50 -41.39 -74.39
C GLN A 13 28.28 -42.33 -74.44
N ASN A 14 28.16 -43.27 -75.36
CA ASN A 14 28.78 -43.35 -76.67
C ASN A 14 27.86 -44.20 -77.54
N ASN A 15 27.71 -43.78 -78.79
CA ASN A 15 27.18 -44.57 -79.88
C ASN A 15 27.92 -45.90 -79.98
N ASN A 16 27.18 -47.00 -80.00
CA ASN A 16 27.56 -48.21 -80.73
C ASN A 16 26.31 -48.81 -81.39
N TYR A 17 25.71 -48.02 -82.27
CA TYR A 17 24.90 -48.53 -83.38
C TYR A 17 25.83 -48.54 -84.61
N LYS A 18 26.05 -49.73 -85.18
CA LYS A 18 26.79 -50.05 -86.44
C LYS A 18 28.29 -50.40 -86.32
N GLN A 19 28.56 -51.59 -85.79
CA GLN A 19 29.39 -52.61 -86.46
C GLN A 19 28.50 -53.85 -86.65
N GLY A 20 28.06 -54.28 -87.83
CA GLY A 20 28.52 -53.93 -89.17
C GLY A 20 29.60 -54.87 -89.71
N LEU A 21 29.59 -56.14 -89.31
CA LEU A 21 30.19 -57.27 -90.00
C LEU A 21 29.16 -58.41 -89.95
N LYS A 22 28.95 -59.26 -90.94
CA LYS A 22 29.34 -59.35 -92.35
C LYS A 22 28.58 -60.60 -92.83
N TYR A 23 28.17 -60.61 -94.10
CA TYR A 23 27.67 -61.78 -94.84
C TYR A 23 28.51 -63.05 -94.55
N GLU A 24 27.94 -64.25 -94.47
CA GLU A 24 27.69 -65.12 -95.64
C GLU A 24 26.62 -66.22 -95.44
N LEU A 25 25.98 -66.56 -96.57
CA LEU A 25 25.00 -67.61 -96.90
C LEU A 25 25.37 -69.04 -96.39
N GLY A 26 24.43 -69.98 -96.23
CA GLY A 26 23.07 -69.97 -96.77
C GLY A 26 22.11 -71.12 -96.40
N VAL A 27 21.01 -71.09 -97.15
CA VAL A 27 19.89 -72.04 -97.35
C VAL A 27 18.82 -72.14 -96.23
N ASP A 28 17.69 -71.47 -96.53
CA ASP A 28 16.29 -71.75 -96.15
C ASP A 28 15.58 -70.90 -95.05
N VAL A 29 15.29 -69.64 -95.41
CA VAL A 29 14.63 -68.58 -94.62
C VAL A 29 13.13 -68.81 -94.33
N TYR A 30 12.54 -69.93 -94.75
CA TYR A 30 11.10 -70.20 -94.49
C TYR A 30 10.82 -70.99 -93.20
N LYS A 31 11.84 -71.65 -92.61
CA LYS A 31 11.67 -72.53 -91.43
C LYS A 31 11.81 -71.82 -90.08
N ASP A 32 12.57 -70.74 -89.99
CA ASP A 32 12.80 -70.02 -88.71
C ASP A 32 11.72 -68.98 -88.38
N TYR A 33 10.95 -68.50 -89.38
CA TYR A 33 9.81 -67.62 -89.13
C TYR A 33 8.65 -68.35 -88.42
N ARG A 34 8.45 -69.65 -88.70
CA ARG A 34 7.44 -70.47 -88.00
C ARG A 34 7.79 -70.73 -86.55
N LYS A 35 9.08 -70.88 -86.21
CA LYS A 35 9.52 -71.11 -84.83
C LYS A 35 9.37 -69.84 -83.97
N ALA A 36 9.69 -68.67 -84.53
CA ALA A 36 9.44 -67.38 -83.88
C ALA A 36 7.94 -67.08 -83.72
N LEU A 37 7.10 -67.40 -84.72
CA LEU A 37 5.65 -67.23 -84.64
C LEU A 37 4.99 -68.20 -83.64
N GLN A 38 5.56 -69.40 -83.46
CA GLN A 38 5.09 -70.40 -82.50
C GLN A 38 5.39 -69.97 -81.05
N TYR A 39 6.56 -69.40 -80.76
CA TYR A 39 6.85 -68.78 -79.47
C TYR A 39 5.99 -67.53 -79.19
N TYR A 40 5.68 -66.73 -80.21
CA TYR A 40 4.76 -65.59 -80.08
C TYR A 40 3.31 -66.02 -79.78
N ARG A 41 2.83 -67.12 -80.39
CA ARG A 41 1.50 -67.68 -80.11
C ARG A 41 1.40 -68.39 -78.77
N GLN A 42 2.48 -69.01 -78.30
CA GLN A 42 2.54 -69.68 -76.99
C GLN A 42 2.60 -68.64 -75.85
N GLY A 43 3.27 -67.49 -76.05
CA GLY A 43 3.20 -66.34 -75.13
C GLY A 43 1.86 -65.60 -75.14
N ALA A 44 1.13 -65.61 -76.26
CA ALA A 44 -0.21 -65.00 -76.35
C ALA A 44 -1.31 -65.86 -75.68
N GLN A 45 -1.18 -67.19 -75.68
CA GLN A 45 -2.14 -68.10 -75.01
C GLN A 45 -2.02 -68.09 -73.47
N GLU A 46 -0.84 -67.80 -72.90
CA GLU A 46 -0.71 -67.55 -71.45
C GLU A 46 -1.28 -66.19 -71.02
N GLY A 47 -1.36 -65.23 -71.95
CA GLY A 47 -2.03 -63.94 -71.73
C GLY A 47 -3.56 -64.03 -71.66
N ASP A 48 -4.18 -64.96 -72.38
CA ASP A 48 -5.64 -65.13 -72.42
C ASP A 48 -6.19 -66.10 -71.36
N TYR A 49 -5.38 -67.01 -70.81
CA TYR A 49 -5.82 -67.88 -69.71
C TYR A 49 -5.94 -67.14 -68.35
N LEU A 50 -5.35 -65.94 -68.23
CA LEU A 50 -5.46 -65.06 -67.05
C LEU A 50 -6.59 -64.02 -67.14
N SER A 51 -7.33 -63.94 -68.26
CA SER A 51 -8.38 -62.94 -68.47
C SER A 51 -9.79 -63.46 -68.16
N SER A 52 -10.06 -64.76 -68.31
CA SER A 52 -11.41 -65.33 -68.16
C SER A 52 -11.83 -65.62 -66.71
N GLN A 53 -10.89 -65.78 -65.76
CA GLN A 53 -11.22 -65.87 -64.32
C GLN A 53 -11.37 -64.51 -63.62
N LYS A 54 -11.07 -63.38 -64.27
CA LYS A 54 -11.12 -62.04 -63.65
C LYS A 54 -12.48 -61.34 -63.69
N VAL A 55 -13.53 -61.97 -64.24
CA VAL A 55 -14.86 -61.35 -64.35
C VAL A 55 -15.83 -61.76 -63.22
N LYS A 56 -15.43 -62.63 -62.29
CA LYS A 56 -16.29 -63.01 -61.14
C LYS A 56 -16.16 -62.13 -59.89
N TYR A 57 -15.25 -61.15 -59.86
CA TYR A 57 -14.99 -60.32 -58.68
C TYR A 57 -15.18 -58.80 -58.87
N SER A 58 -15.76 -58.33 -59.98
CA SER A 58 -15.93 -56.89 -60.25
C SER A 58 -17.31 -56.29 -59.92
N ARG A 59 -18.18 -57.01 -59.20
CA ARG A 59 -19.39 -56.40 -58.63
C ARG A 59 -19.17 -56.13 -57.14
N LEU A 60 -18.66 -54.94 -56.81
CA LEU A 60 -18.95 -54.32 -55.52
C LEU A 60 -20.48 -54.34 -55.37
N SER A 61 -21.01 -55.12 -54.43
CA SER A 61 -22.46 -55.14 -54.20
C SER A 61 -22.85 -53.72 -53.77
N LYS A 62 -23.81 -53.09 -54.46
CA LYS A 62 -24.38 -51.77 -54.09
C LYS A 62 -24.74 -51.69 -52.59
N LEU A 63 -25.02 -52.83 -51.96
CA LEU A 63 -25.28 -53.03 -50.54
C LEU A 63 -24.16 -52.51 -49.61
N HIS A 64 -22.88 -52.68 -49.94
CA HIS A 64 -21.76 -52.26 -49.07
C HIS A 64 -21.59 -50.74 -49.05
N LEU A 65 -21.79 -50.07 -50.20
CA LEU A 65 -21.73 -48.62 -50.29
C LEU A 65 -22.90 -47.96 -49.52
N ILE A 66 -24.09 -48.57 -49.59
CA ILE A 66 -25.30 -48.10 -48.92
C ILE A 66 -25.20 -48.27 -47.39
N ILE A 67 -24.71 -49.41 -46.90
CA ILE A 67 -24.50 -49.63 -45.46
C ILE A 67 -23.51 -48.59 -44.88
N ASN A 68 -22.44 -48.27 -45.60
CA ASN A 68 -21.47 -47.28 -45.16
C ASN A 68 -22.01 -45.85 -45.16
N LEU A 69 -22.83 -45.48 -46.14
CA LEU A 69 -23.54 -44.20 -46.14
C LEU A 69 -24.52 -44.10 -44.96
N ILE A 70 -25.18 -45.19 -44.58
CA ILE A 70 -26.07 -45.25 -43.41
C ILE A 70 -25.26 -45.12 -42.11
N ILE A 71 -24.16 -45.83 -41.95
CA ILE A 71 -23.28 -45.71 -40.77
C ILE A 71 -22.74 -44.28 -40.64
N MET A 72 -22.35 -43.66 -41.75
CA MET A 72 -21.88 -42.27 -41.78
C MET A 72 -23.00 -41.29 -41.38
N ALA A 73 -24.21 -41.47 -41.91
CA ALA A 73 -25.37 -40.65 -41.55
C ALA A 73 -25.75 -40.81 -40.06
N VAL A 74 -25.73 -42.04 -39.53
CA VAL A 74 -26.01 -42.33 -38.12
C VAL A 74 -24.92 -41.75 -37.20
N ALA A 75 -23.64 -41.87 -37.57
CA ALA A 75 -22.54 -41.31 -36.80
C ALA A 75 -22.60 -39.77 -36.76
N ILE A 76 -22.89 -39.12 -37.88
CA ILE A 76 -23.10 -37.66 -37.97
C ILE A 76 -24.31 -37.26 -37.12
N PHE A 77 -25.43 -37.98 -37.24
CA PHE A 77 -26.65 -37.72 -36.48
C PHE A 77 -26.42 -37.85 -34.97
N LEU A 78 -25.74 -38.91 -34.51
CA LEU A 78 -25.43 -39.13 -33.10
C LEU A 78 -24.49 -38.04 -32.55
N GLY A 79 -23.46 -37.62 -33.28
CA GLY A 79 -22.57 -36.56 -32.76
C GLY A 79 -23.19 -35.17 -32.81
N ILE A 80 -24.12 -34.90 -33.73
CA ILE A 80 -24.95 -33.68 -33.66
C ILE A 80 -25.90 -33.76 -32.46
N TYR A 81 -26.58 -34.89 -32.27
CA TYR A 81 -27.55 -35.10 -31.18
C TYR A 81 -26.93 -35.01 -29.78
N TYR A 82 -25.72 -35.53 -29.59
CA TYR A 82 -24.99 -35.47 -28.31
C TYR A 82 -24.02 -34.29 -28.18
N ASN A 83 -24.01 -33.37 -29.16
CA ASN A 83 -23.06 -32.26 -29.27
C ASN A 83 -21.57 -32.69 -29.14
N LYS A 84 -21.25 -33.87 -29.70
CA LYS A 84 -19.93 -34.51 -29.70
C LYS A 84 -19.49 -34.80 -31.14
N ALA A 85 -19.33 -33.75 -31.95
CA ALA A 85 -18.93 -33.86 -33.35
C ALA A 85 -17.65 -34.68 -33.54
N TRP A 86 -16.70 -34.62 -32.59
CA TRP A 86 -15.47 -35.42 -32.61
C TRP A 86 -15.73 -36.93 -32.62
N LEU A 87 -16.78 -37.41 -31.96
CA LEU A 87 -17.13 -38.83 -31.92
C LEU A 87 -17.66 -39.29 -33.28
N SER A 88 -18.38 -38.42 -34.01
CA SER A 88 -18.76 -38.67 -35.41
C SER A 88 -17.54 -38.82 -36.30
N TYR A 89 -16.60 -37.88 -36.22
CA TYR A 89 -15.38 -37.94 -37.04
C TYR A 89 -14.51 -39.15 -36.69
N PHE A 90 -14.42 -39.52 -35.41
CA PHE A 90 -13.73 -40.73 -34.95
C PHE A 90 -14.38 -42.00 -35.51
N ILE A 91 -15.71 -42.14 -35.42
CA ILE A 91 -16.44 -43.31 -35.94
C ILE A 91 -16.32 -43.39 -37.47
N ILE A 92 -16.46 -42.26 -38.17
CA ILE A 92 -16.34 -42.21 -39.64
C ILE A 92 -14.93 -42.63 -40.06
N GLY A 93 -13.90 -42.11 -39.40
CA GLY A 93 -12.53 -42.46 -39.72
C GLY A 93 -12.18 -43.90 -39.33
N LEU A 94 -12.68 -44.43 -38.20
CA LEU A 94 -12.54 -45.85 -37.84
C LEU A 94 -13.20 -46.74 -38.90
N THR A 95 -14.38 -46.35 -39.38
CA THR A 95 -15.11 -47.04 -40.45
C THR A 95 -14.30 -47.05 -41.75
N TRP A 96 -13.66 -45.94 -42.10
CA TRP A 96 -12.78 -45.84 -43.27
C TRP A 96 -11.50 -46.66 -43.14
N VAL A 97 -10.90 -46.73 -41.94
CA VAL A 97 -9.75 -47.61 -41.64
C VAL A 97 -10.16 -49.08 -41.79
N VAL A 98 -11.33 -49.47 -41.27
CA VAL A 98 -11.87 -50.82 -41.39
C VAL A 98 -12.17 -51.17 -42.86
N ILE A 99 -12.75 -50.25 -43.64
CA ILE A 99 -12.98 -50.45 -45.08
C ILE A 99 -11.64 -50.65 -45.80
N ALA A 100 -10.68 -49.76 -45.55
CA ALA A 100 -9.37 -49.83 -46.18
C ALA A 100 -8.61 -51.13 -45.82
N THR A 101 -8.80 -51.67 -44.62
CA THR A 101 -8.21 -52.96 -44.18
C THR A 101 -8.95 -54.19 -44.70
N ILE A 102 -10.29 -54.15 -44.82
CA ILE A 102 -11.09 -55.26 -45.40
C ILE A 102 -10.85 -55.37 -46.91
N ASP A 103 -10.72 -54.25 -47.60
CA ASP A 103 -10.44 -54.24 -49.05
C ASP A 103 -8.94 -54.42 -49.35
N PHE A 104 -8.05 -54.24 -48.38
CA PHE A 104 -6.59 -54.39 -48.54
C PHE A 104 -6.15 -55.71 -49.20
N PRO A 105 -6.66 -56.90 -48.81
CA PRO A 105 -6.28 -58.17 -49.43
C PRO A 105 -6.81 -58.32 -50.84
N ARG A 106 -7.95 -57.68 -51.18
CA ARG A 106 -8.58 -57.80 -52.50
C ARG A 106 -7.81 -57.12 -53.63
N TYR A 107 -6.99 -56.13 -53.32
CA TYR A 107 -6.27 -55.30 -54.30
C TYR A 107 -4.75 -55.55 -54.36
N TRP A 108 -4.24 -56.48 -53.55
CA TRP A 108 -2.80 -56.76 -53.39
C TRP A 108 -2.11 -57.19 -54.70
N HIS A 109 -2.84 -57.76 -55.66
CA HIS A 109 -2.24 -58.45 -56.81
C HIS A 109 -1.94 -57.61 -58.08
N LYS A 110 -2.10 -56.27 -58.08
CA LYS A 110 -1.68 -55.44 -59.22
C LYS A 110 -0.67 -54.36 -58.79
N ARG A 111 0.58 -54.52 -59.21
CA ARG A 111 1.58 -53.44 -59.20
C ARG A 111 1.08 -52.30 -60.10
N SER A 112 1.18 -51.07 -59.59
CA SER A 112 0.85 -49.75 -60.16
C SER A 112 -0.56 -49.18 -59.89
N VAL A 113 -0.55 -47.94 -59.37
CA VAL A 113 -1.64 -47.01 -59.02
C VAL A 113 -2.58 -47.42 -57.88
N ALA A 114 -3.17 -48.62 -57.86
CA ALA A 114 -4.16 -49.00 -56.82
C ALA A 114 -3.56 -49.11 -55.41
N TYR A 115 -2.33 -49.65 -55.30
CA TYR A 115 -1.57 -49.67 -54.04
C TYR A 115 -1.27 -48.25 -53.55
N ILE A 116 -0.92 -47.32 -54.45
CA ILE A 116 -0.63 -45.93 -54.11
C ILE A 116 -1.90 -45.22 -53.64
N VAL A 117 -3.04 -45.45 -54.31
CA VAL A 117 -4.32 -44.83 -53.94
C VAL A 117 -4.87 -45.40 -52.62
N ASN A 118 -4.83 -46.72 -52.40
CA ASN A 118 -5.28 -47.31 -51.13
C ASN A 118 -4.36 -46.97 -49.96
N THR A 119 -3.04 -46.94 -50.19
CA THR A 119 -2.09 -46.47 -49.17
C THR A 119 -2.31 -44.97 -48.93
N ALA A 120 -2.45 -44.14 -49.97
CA ALA A 120 -2.76 -42.72 -49.81
C ALA A 120 -4.11 -42.49 -49.10
N MET A 121 -5.15 -43.28 -49.36
CA MET A 121 -6.43 -43.17 -48.66
C MET A 121 -6.33 -43.62 -47.20
N LEU A 122 -5.64 -44.73 -46.89
CA LEU A 122 -5.36 -45.16 -45.52
C LEU A 122 -4.53 -44.09 -44.77
N LEU A 123 -3.56 -43.48 -45.45
CA LEU A 123 -2.68 -42.46 -44.91
C LEU A 123 -3.36 -41.11 -44.73
N ILE A 124 -4.22 -40.68 -45.67
CA ILE A 124 -5.11 -39.51 -45.55
C ILE A 124 -6.09 -39.74 -44.40
N SER A 125 -6.63 -40.96 -44.27
CA SER A 125 -7.53 -41.32 -43.17
C SER A 125 -6.81 -41.21 -41.82
N LEU A 126 -5.59 -41.75 -41.69
CA LEU A 126 -4.78 -41.69 -40.46
C LEU A 126 -4.30 -40.26 -40.14
N THR A 127 -3.95 -39.46 -41.15
CA THR A 127 -3.53 -38.06 -40.97
C THR A 127 -4.68 -37.10 -40.66
N PHE A 128 -5.93 -37.42 -41.04
CA PHE A 128 -7.12 -36.69 -40.58
C PHE A 128 -7.69 -37.24 -39.26
N LEU A 129 -7.56 -38.54 -38.95
CA LEU A 129 -8.10 -39.16 -37.73
C LEU A 129 -7.36 -38.76 -36.45
N LEU A 130 -6.02 -38.83 -36.47
CA LEU A 130 -5.21 -38.74 -35.25
C LEU A 130 -5.09 -37.31 -34.69
N PRO A 131 -4.92 -36.25 -35.51
CA PRO A 131 -4.90 -34.88 -35.00
C PRO A 131 -6.27 -34.42 -34.52
N PHE A 132 -7.35 -34.74 -35.24
CA PHE A 132 -8.70 -34.28 -34.87
C PHE A 132 -9.29 -35.00 -33.66
N SER A 133 -8.98 -36.29 -33.46
CA SER A 133 -9.38 -37.04 -32.26
C SER A 133 -8.58 -36.68 -31.00
N ALA A 134 -7.39 -36.06 -31.15
CA ALA A 134 -6.58 -35.60 -30.01
C ALA A 134 -6.76 -34.10 -29.70
N ILE A 135 -6.86 -33.24 -30.71
CA ILE A 135 -6.89 -31.77 -30.54
C ILE A 135 -8.28 -31.27 -30.14
N ILE A 136 -9.37 -31.82 -30.71
CA ILE A 136 -10.73 -31.31 -30.44
C ILE A 136 -11.21 -31.62 -29.02
N PRO A 137 -11.02 -32.82 -28.45
CA PRO A 137 -11.35 -33.07 -27.05
C PRO A 137 -10.51 -32.21 -26.08
N TYR A 138 -9.24 -31.96 -26.43
CA TYR A 138 -8.32 -31.15 -25.64
C TYR A 138 -8.71 -29.66 -25.62
N LEU A 139 -9.17 -29.11 -26.75
CA LEU A 139 -9.76 -27.76 -26.85
C LEU A 139 -11.10 -27.61 -26.09
N ASN A 140 -11.78 -28.73 -25.78
CA ASN A 140 -13.05 -28.77 -25.05
C ASN A 140 -12.93 -29.33 -23.61
N GLY A 141 -11.72 -29.44 -23.05
CA GLY A 141 -11.49 -29.81 -21.65
C GLY A 141 -11.61 -31.31 -21.31
N ILE A 142 -11.44 -32.21 -22.28
CA ILE A 142 -11.43 -33.67 -22.05
C ILE A 142 -9.98 -34.17 -22.04
N THR A 143 -9.48 -34.57 -20.86
CA THR A 143 -8.06 -34.90 -20.63
C THR A 143 -7.67 -36.38 -20.74
N TYR A 144 -8.57 -37.28 -21.12
CA TYR A 144 -8.28 -38.72 -21.12
C TYR A 144 -7.97 -39.31 -22.51
N VAL A 145 -6.81 -38.93 -23.07
CA VAL A 145 -6.01 -39.88 -23.88
C VAL A 145 -4.56 -39.68 -23.44
N PRO A 146 -3.80 -40.74 -23.08
CA PRO A 146 -2.41 -40.56 -22.71
C PRO A 146 -1.64 -40.15 -23.97
N MET A 147 -1.40 -38.84 -24.10
CA MET A 147 -0.53 -38.27 -25.13
C MET A 147 0.83 -38.97 -25.17
N VAL A 148 1.29 -39.52 -24.04
CA VAL A 148 2.49 -40.37 -23.94
C VAL A 148 2.40 -41.61 -24.82
N VAL A 149 1.23 -42.26 -24.90
CA VAL A 149 1.02 -43.45 -25.74
C VAL A 149 0.98 -43.05 -27.22
N LEU A 150 0.31 -41.94 -27.57
CA LEU A 150 0.30 -41.42 -28.94
C LEU A 150 1.69 -40.96 -29.39
N LEU A 151 2.46 -40.30 -28.52
CA LEU A 151 3.83 -39.88 -28.76
C LEU A 151 4.77 -41.08 -28.89
N ALA A 152 4.62 -42.11 -28.05
CA ALA A 152 5.40 -43.35 -28.14
C ALA A 152 5.14 -44.08 -29.45
N ILE A 153 3.87 -44.17 -29.88
CA ILE A 153 3.49 -44.74 -31.17
C ILE A 153 4.08 -43.92 -32.33
N ALA A 154 4.00 -42.59 -32.27
CA ALA A 154 4.52 -41.70 -33.30
C ALA A 154 6.05 -41.77 -33.45
N VAL A 155 6.78 -41.80 -32.34
CA VAL A 155 8.24 -41.96 -32.30
C VAL A 155 8.64 -43.33 -32.85
N PHE A 156 7.91 -44.39 -32.48
CA PHE A 156 8.13 -45.73 -33.01
C PHE A 156 7.98 -45.79 -34.54
N PHE A 157 6.89 -45.23 -35.09
CA PHE A 157 6.68 -45.17 -36.55
C PHE A 157 7.71 -44.30 -37.27
N SER A 158 8.17 -43.20 -36.64
CA SER A 158 9.24 -42.35 -37.18
C SER A 158 10.55 -43.13 -37.32
N ILE A 159 10.97 -43.81 -36.26
CA ILE A 159 12.21 -44.59 -36.22
C ILE A 159 12.13 -45.78 -37.18
N ALA A 160 11.02 -46.53 -37.15
CA ALA A 160 10.81 -47.66 -38.05
C ALA A 160 10.81 -47.25 -39.53
N GLY A 161 10.16 -46.12 -39.87
CA GLY A 161 10.15 -45.57 -41.22
C GLY A 161 11.53 -45.12 -41.71
N ILE A 162 12.32 -44.46 -40.85
CA ILE A 162 13.69 -44.02 -41.17
C ILE A 162 14.61 -45.23 -41.41
N ILE A 163 14.55 -46.26 -40.55
CA ILE A 163 15.33 -47.49 -40.70
C ILE A 163 15.00 -48.19 -42.03
N LEU A 164 13.71 -48.33 -42.35
CA LEU A 164 13.26 -48.97 -43.60
C LEU A 164 13.61 -48.15 -44.86
N PHE A 165 13.70 -46.82 -44.76
CA PHE A 165 14.09 -45.96 -45.87
C PHE A 165 15.59 -46.05 -46.18
N ILE A 166 16.43 -46.12 -45.14
CA ILE A 166 17.90 -46.27 -45.27
C ILE A 166 18.25 -47.63 -45.91
N ASP A 167 17.52 -48.70 -45.59
CA ASP A 167 17.78 -50.07 -46.06
C ASP A 167 17.46 -50.29 -47.56
N LYS A 168 16.34 -49.75 -48.07
CA LYS A 168 15.84 -50.07 -49.44
C LYS A 168 15.59 -48.88 -50.38
N ARG A 169 15.67 -47.63 -49.93
CA ARG A 169 15.44 -46.39 -50.71
C ARG A 169 14.11 -46.31 -51.49
N GLU A 170 13.05 -47.00 -51.06
CA GLU A 170 11.73 -46.89 -51.68
C GLU A 170 10.96 -45.66 -51.16
N VAL A 171 10.29 -44.93 -52.07
CA VAL A 171 9.53 -43.69 -51.77
C VAL A 171 8.43 -43.93 -50.72
N SER A 172 7.84 -45.12 -50.69
CA SER A 172 6.86 -45.54 -49.69
C SER A 172 7.37 -45.47 -48.25
N ASN A 173 8.68 -45.69 -48.02
CA ASN A 173 9.26 -45.71 -46.68
C ASN A 173 9.56 -44.30 -46.14
N ALA A 174 9.85 -43.33 -47.04
CA ALA A 174 9.93 -41.91 -46.67
C ALA A 174 8.58 -41.37 -46.17
N VAL A 175 7.48 -41.86 -46.74
CA VAL A 175 6.13 -41.46 -46.34
C VAL A 175 5.82 -41.89 -44.90
N VAL A 176 6.23 -43.09 -44.48
CA VAL A 176 6.06 -43.57 -43.09
C VAL A 176 6.84 -42.70 -42.10
N ALA A 177 8.08 -42.32 -42.44
CA ALA A 177 8.87 -41.40 -41.62
C ALA A 177 8.26 -40.01 -41.51
N ILE A 178 7.74 -39.44 -42.62
CA ILE A 178 7.08 -38.12 -42.63
C ILE A 178 5.83 -38.13 -41.75
N ILE A 179 5.05 -39.21 -41.76
CA ILE A 179 3.85 -39.34 -40.93
C ILE A 179 4.21 -39.42 -39.45
N GLY A 180 5.18 -40.25 -39.08
CA GLY A 180 5.67 -40.32 -37.71
C GLY A 180 6.15 -38.95 -37.20
N LEU A 181 6.93 -38.23 -38.01
CA LEU A 181 7.41 -36.89 -37.69
C LEU A 181 6.25 -35.89 -37.55
N THR A 182 5.24 -35.97 -38.41
CA THR A 182 4.06 -35.08 -38.38
C THR A 182 3.24 -35.33 -37.11
N VAL A 183 2.96 -36.59 -36.75
CA VAL A 183 2.22 -36.92 -35.52
C VAL A 183 3.03 -36.55 -34.27
N THR A 184 4.35 -36.70 -34.31
CA THR A 184 5.24 -36.24 -33.23
C THR A 184 5.16 -34.72 -33.08
N ALA A 185 5.25 -33.97 -34.18
CA ALA A 185 5.14 -32.51 -34.18
C ALA A 185 3.78 -32.05 -33.62
N PHE A 186 2.66 -32.64 -34.05
CA PHE A 186 1.33 -32.32 -33.51
C PHE A 186 1.17 -32.72 -32.04
N SER A 187 1.78 -33.82 -31.59
CA SER A 187 1.77 -34.23 -30.18
C SER A 187 2.55 -33.25 -29.30
N VAL A 188 3.71 -32.78 -29.77
CA VAL A 188 4.52 -31.76 -29.10
C VAL A 188 3.79 -30.42 -29.06
N ILE A 189 3.16 -30.01 -30.18
CA ILE A 189 2.34 -28.78 -30.23
C ILE A 189 1.18 -28.89 -29.23
N SER A 190 0.47 -30.01 -29.22
CA SER A 190 -0.67 -30.24 -28.30
C SER A 190 -0.24 -30.28 -26.84
N PHE A 191 0.91 -30.88 -26.53
CA PHE A 191 1.46 -30.90 -25.16
C PHE A 191 1.80 -29.51 -24.65
N ASN A 192 2.19 -28.59 -25.54
CA ASN A 192 2.49 -27.20 -25.19
C ASN A 192 1.25 -26.29 -25.17
N ILE A 193 0.05 -26.79 -25.49
CA ILE A 193 -1.19 -26.03 -25.30
C ILE A 193 -1.44 -25.86 -23.79
N GLU A 194 -1.69 -24.62 -23.40
CA GLU A 194 -1.87 -24.19 -22.01
C GLU A 194 -3.34 -24.37 -21.61
N THR A 195 -3.65 -25.46 -20.91
CA THR A 195 -5.00 -25.81 -20.44
C THR A 195 -5.35 -25.11 -19.12
N PRO A 196 -6.64 -24.97 -18.77
CA PRO A 196 -7.05 -24.45 -17.46
C PRO A 196 -6.34 -25.12 -16.28
N GLU A 197 -6.16 -26.44 -16.31
CA GLU A 197 -5.43 -27.20 -15.28
C GLU A 197 -3.95 -26.79 -15.14
N LYS A 198 -3.33 -26.28 -16.19
CA LYS A 198 -1.97 -25.72 -16.14
C LYS A 198 -1.96 -24.26 -15.71
N LYS A 199 -3.03 -23.52 -16.00
CA LYS A 199 -3.16 -22.10 -15.68
C LYS A 199 -3.58 -21.87 -14.22
N PHE A 200 -4.27 -22.81 -13.59
CA PHE A 200 -4.86 -22.63 -12.27
C PHE A 200 -4.49 -23.79 -11.33
N THR A 201 -4.12 -23.46 -10.09
CA THR A 201 -4.22 -24.38 -8.95
C THR A 201 -5.58 -24.22 -8.32
N TYR A 202 -6.16 -25.32 -7.87
CA TYR A 202 -7.52 -25.35 -7.37
C TYR A 202 -7.72 -26.46 -6.35
N THR A 203 -8.80 -26.36 -5.59
CA THR A 203 -9.28 -27.36 -4.65
C THR A 203 -10.73 -27.72 -4.97
N GLU A 204 -11.08 -28.99 -4.77
CA GLU A 204 -12.48 -29.43 -4.84
C GLU A 204 -13.17 -29.08 -3.51
N ILE A 205 -14.30 -28.40 -3.61
CA ILE A 205 -15.15 -28.00 -2.48
C ILE A 205 -16.57 -28.52 -2.71
N GLU A 206 -17.43 -28.46 -1.69
CA GLU A 206 -18.82 -28.87 -1.85
C GLU A 206 -19.50 -28.07 -2.98
N GLY A 207 -19.98 -28.77 -3.99
CA GLY A 207 -20.68 -28.18 -5.14
C GLY A 207 -19.80 -27.74 -6.31
N GLY A 208 -18.46 -27.82 -6.23
CA GLY A 208 -17.61 -27.45 -7.36
C GLY A 208 -16.13 -27.24 -7.03
N ILE A 209 -15.49 -26.32 -7.75
CA ILE A 209 -14.07 -26.00 -7.64
C ILE A 209 -13.86 -24.57 -7.14
N GLU A 210 -12.85 -24.42 -6.28
CA GLU A 210 -12.25 -23.14 -5.89
C GLU A 210 -10.88 -22.96 -6.54
N ILE A 211 -10.69 -21.87 -7.28
CA ILE A 211 -9.36 -21.51 -7.81
C ILE A 211 -8.52 -20.93 -6.67
N THR A 212 -7.39 -21.54 -6.35
CA THR A 212 -6.51 -21.07 -5.28
C THR A 212 -5.31 -20.27 -5.77
N HIS A 213 -4.81 -20.49 -7.00
CA HIS A 213 -3.72 -19.71 -7.58
C HIS A 213 -3.79 -19.67 -9.12
N TYR A 214 -3.48 -18.53 -9.73
CA TYR A 214 -3.22 -18.38 -11.16
C TYR A 214 -1.71 -18.49 -11.44
N ARG A 215 -1.33 -19.33 -12.42
CA ARG A 215 0.08 -19.70 -12.71
C ARG A 215 0.57 -19.27 -14.10
N SER A 216 -0.31 -18.75 -14.94
CA SER A 216 0.07 -18.35 -16.29
C SER A 216 0.58 -16.92 -16.30
N SER A 217 1.43 -16.60 -17.28
CA SER A 217 1.96 -15.26 -17.51
C SER A 217 1.09 -14.42 -18.45
N LYS A 218 -0.12 -14.90 -18.79
CA LYS A 218 -1.00 -14.19 -19.72
C LYS A 218 -1.64 -12.99 -19.03
N PRO A 219 -1.61 -11.81 -19.68
CA PRO A 219 -2.14 -10.58 -19.09
C PRO A 219 -3.67 -10.52 -19.11
N VAL A 220 -4.34 -11.30 -19.95
CA VAL A 220 -5.81 -11.32 -20.05
C VAL A 220 -6.30 -12.69 -19.61
N VAL A 221 -7.20 -12.70 -18.62
CA VAL A 221 -7.70 -13.93 -18.00
C VAL A 221 -9.21 -13.99 -18.01
N GLU A 222 -9.74 -15.04 -18.61
CA GLU A 222 -11.12 -15.45 -18.42
C GLU A 222 -11.12 -16.60 -17.41
N VAL A 223 -11.84 -16.42 -16.29
CA VAL A 223 -12.04 -17.49 -15.31
C VAL A 223 -12.81 -18.62 -16.01
N PRO A 224 -12.33 -19.87 -15.97
CA PRO A 224 -12.96 -20.96 -16.70
C PRO A 224 -14.24 -21.42 -16.02
N ARG A 225 -15.33 -21.64 -16.78
CA ARG A 225 -16.59 -22.18 -16.25
C ARG A 225 -16.46 -23.55 -15.60
N LYS A 226 -15.49 -24.36 -16.04
CA LYS A 226 -15.22 -25.70 -15.53
C LYS A 226 -13.72 -26.00 -15.51
N ILE A 227 -13.29 -26.77 -14.52
CA ILE A 227 -11.98 -27.42 -14.48
C ILE A 227 -12.27 -28.91 -14.19
N ASN A 228 -11.65 -29.84 -14.92
CA ASN A 228 -11.93 -31.29 -14.81
C ASN A 228 -13.42 -31.68 -14.86
N ASN A 229 -14.21 -31.01 -15.70
CA ASN A 229 -15.67 -31.15 -15.79
C ASN A 229 -16.48 -30.75 -14.55
N LEU A 230 -15.84 -30.31 -13.46
CA LEU A 230 -16.50 -29.73 -12.30
C LEU A 230 -16.68 -28.22 -12.49
N PRO A 231 -17.81 -27.64 -12.07
CA PRO A 231 -18.05 -26.20 -12.18
C PRO A 231 -17.10 -25.43 -11.26
N VAL A 232 -16.52 -24.33 -11.76
CA VAL A 232 -15.80 -23.39 -10.90
C VAL A 232 -16.82 -22.46 -10.27
N ILE A 233 -16.83 -22.40 -8.93
CA ILE A 233 -17.86 -21.69 -8.15
C ILE A 233 -17.26 -20.69 -7.15
N SER A 234 -15.95 -20.70 -6.95
CA SER A 234 -15.25 -19.86 -5.97
C SER A 234 -13.87 -19.43 -6.49
N ILE A 235 -13.45 -18.23 -6.11
CA ILE A 235 -12.07 -17.77 -6.24
C ILE A 235 -11.51 -17.59 -4.83
N GLY A 236 -10.45 -18.32 -4.53
CA GLY A 236 -9.78 -18.35 -3.24
C GLY A 236 -8.98 -17.09 -2.94
N SER A 237 -8.59 -16.94 -1.68
CA SER A 237 -7.86 -15.76 -1.21
C SER A 237 -6.52 -15.64 -1.94
N SER A 238 -6.18 -14.42 -2.35
CA SER A 238 -4.95 -14.11 -3.09
C SER A 238 -4.74 -14.89 -4.39
N ALA A 239 -5.79 -15.50 -4.97
CA ALA A 239 -5.63 -16.43 -6.09
C ALA A 239 -4.97 -15.83 -7.32
N PHE A 240 -5.15 -14.54 -7.60
CA PHE A 240 -4.51 -13.82 -8.69
C PHE A 240 -3.55 -12.73 -8.17
N ALA A 241 -3.23 -12.73 -6.88
CA ALA A 241 -2.48 -11.64 -6.29
C ALA A 241 -1.05 -11.56 -6.86
N GLY A 242 -0.64 -10.38 -7.32
CA GLY A 242 0.70 -10.18 -7.89
C GLY A 242 0.99 -11.00 -9.16
N SER A 243 -0.04 -11.47 -9.85
CA SER A 243 0.11 -12.34 -11.02
C SER A 243 0.44 -11.59 -12.32
N GLY A 244 0.37 -10.27 -12.32
CA GLY A 244 0.70 -9.43 -13.49
C GLY A 244 -0.43 -9.36 -14.53
N VAL A 245 -1.64 -9.73 -14.13
CA VAL A 245 -2.83 -9.63 -14.97
C VAL A 245 -3.24 -8.17 -15.21
N THR A 246 -3.82 -7.94 -16.38
CA THR A 246 -4.29 -6.64 -16.88
C THR A 246 -5.81 -6.60 -17.07
N HIS A 247 -6.42 -7.74 -17.39
CA HIS A 247 -7.87 -7.86 -17.58
C HIS A 247 -8.33 -9.18 -16.98
N ILE A 248 -9.39 -9.15 -16.16
CA ILE A 248 -10.01 -10.36 -15.59
C ILE A 248 -11.50 -10.37 -15.93
N THR A 249 -11.99 -11.46 -16.52
CA THR A 249 -13.42 -11.71 -16.71
C THR A 249 -13.88 -12.87 -15.84
N VAL A 250 -14.82 -12.60 -14.94
CA VAL A 250 -15.40 -13.56 -14.01
C VAL A 250 -16.82 -13.89 -14.46
N HIS A 251 -17.13 -15.19 -14.65
CA HIS A 251 -18.46 -15.61 -15.10
C HIS A 251 -19.47 -15.73 -13.94
N ASP A 252 -20.75 -15.71 -14.31
CA ASP A 252 -21.94 -15.85 -13.45
C ASP A 252 -21.96 -17.05 -12.48
N ASN A 253 -21.29 -18.17 -12.77
CA ASN A 253 -21.28 -19.32 -11.85
C ASN A 253 -20.45 -19.09 -10.55
N ILE A 254 -19.63 -18.04 -10.48
CA ILE A 254 -18.83 -17.73 -9.27
C ILE A 254 -19.75 -17.14 -8.20
N LYS A 255 -19.86 -17.83 -7.06
CA LYS A 255 -20.69 -17.43 -5.93
C LYS A 255 -19.94 -16.54 -4.95
N ILE A 256 -18.64 -16.77 -4.77
CA ILE A 256 -17.80 -16.06 -3.80
C ILE A 256 -16.42 -15.77 -4.39
N ILE A 257 -15.91 -14.57 -4.10
CA ILE A 257 -14.54 -14.14 -4.35
C ILE A 257 -13.93 -13.75 -3.01
N LYS A 258 -12.97 -14.55 -2.55
CA LYS A 258 -12.36 -14.42 -1.23
C LYS A 258 -11.32 -13.30 -1.17
N SER A 259 -10.87 -13.04 0.05
CA SER A 259 -10.06 -11.89 0.41
C SER A 259 -8.81 -11.75 -0.46
N PHE A 260 -8.55 -10.53 -0.94
CA PHE A 260 -7.38 -10.16 -1.74
C PHE A 260 -7.21 -10.94 -3.05
N ALA A 261 -8.27 -11.57 -3.57
CA ALA A 261 -8.16 -12.44 -4.75
C ALA A 261 -7.49 -11.78 -5.96
N PHE A 262 -7.69 -10.47 -6.20
CA PHE A 262 -7.09 -9.75 -7.35
C PHE A 262 -6.02 -8.73 -6.94
N ALA A 263 -5.59 -8.71 -5.68
CA ALA A 263 -4.73 -7.67 -5.12
C ALA A 263 -3.30 -7.62 -5.70
N ASN A 264 -2.64 -6.48 -5.55
CA ASN A 264 -1.24 -6.22 -5.89
C ASN A 264 -0.92 -6.49 -7.36
N ASN A 265 -1.86 -6.25 -8.26
CA ASN A 265 -1.67 -6.25 -9.70
C ASN A 265 -1.60 -4.79 -10.18
N PRO A 266 -0.42 -4.15 -10.15
CA PRO A 266 -0.28 -2.74 -10.55
C PRO A 266 -0.59 -2.49 -12.04
N SER A 267 -0.72 -3.55 -12.84
CA SER A 267 -1.08 -3.49 -14.26
C SER A 267 -2.56 -3.81 -14.53
N LEU A 268 -3.37 -4.08 -13.51
CA LEU A 268 -4.78 -4.44 -13.68
C LEU A 268 -5.60 -3.22 -14.09
N VAL A 269 -6.18 -3.26 -15.29
CA VAL A 269 -6.92 -2.15 -15.91
C VAL A 269 -8.43 -2.37 -15.85
N GLU A 270 -8.89 -3.60 -16.10
CA GLU A 270 -10.32 -3.91 -16.20
C GLU A 270 -10.66 -5.23 -15.50
N VAL A 271 -11.76 -5.22 -14.75
CA VAL A 271 -12.35 -6.43 -14.17
C VAL A 271 -13.85 -6.45 -14.43
N ILE A 272 -14.33 -7.56 -14.99
CA ILE A 272 -15.75 -7.83 -15.18
C ILE A 272 -16.18 -8.82 -14.08
N LEU A 273 -17.02 -8.34 -13.17
CA LEU A 273 -17.61 -9.14 -12.09
C LEU A 273 -19.00 -9.66 -12.49
N PRO A 274 -19.42 -10.83 -11.99
CA PRO A 274 -20.80 -11.30 -12.15
C PRO A 274 -21.79 -10.45 -11.34
N ALA A 275 -23.05 -10.44 -11.75
CA ALA A 275 -24.09 -9.62 -11.13
C ALA A 275 -24.46 -10.04 -9.70
N GLU A 276 -24.34 -11.33 -9.39
CA GLU A 276 -24.60 -11.91 -8.07
C GLU A 276 -23.33 -12.61 -7.57
N VAL A 277 -22.64 -11.98 -6.63
CA VAL A 277 -21.42 -12.54 -6.02
C VAL A 277 -21.15 -11.97 -4.64
N GLU A 278 -20.71 -12.83 -3.73
CA GLU A 278 -20.17 -12.44 -2.45
C GLU A 278 -18.70 -12.04 -2.61
N ILE A 279 -18.33 -10.87 -2.09
CA ILE A 279 -16.96 -10.34 -2.18
C ILE A 279 -16.44 -10.07 -0.77
N GLU A 280 -15.30 -10.66 -0.44
CA GLU A 280 -14.57 -10.40 0.79
C GLU A 280 -13.62 -9.20 0.66
N GLU A 281 -12.80 -8.94 1.68
CA GLU A 281 -11.96 -7.73 1.77
C GLU A 281 -10.81 -7.66 0.77
N GLY A 282 -10.38 -6.44 0.46
CA GLY A 282 -9.12 -6.18 -0.24
C GLY A 282 -9.09 -6.63 -1.69
N LEU A 283 -10.24 -6.83 -2.34
CA LEU A 283 -10.32 -7.43 -3.68
C LEU A 283 -9.34 -6.79 -4.69
N PHE A 284 -9.28 -5.45 -4.73
CA PHE A 284 -8.41 -4.67 -5.62
C PHE A 284 -7.31 -3.89 -4.88
N TYR A 285 -6.83 -4.42 -3.77
CA TYR A 285 -5.80 -3.77 -2.95
C TYR A 285 -4.51 -3.54 -3.76
N ASN A 286 -4.06 -2.29 -3.86
CA ASN A 286 -2.88 -1.85 -4.64
C ASN A 286 -2.93 -2.15 -6.15
N ASP A 287 -4.13 -2.20 -6.74
CA ASP A 287 -4.29 -2.30 -8.19
C ASP A 287 -4.27 -0.90 -8.83
N SER A 288 -3.07 -0.33 -8.93
CA SER A 288 -2.88 1.09 -9.21
C SER A 288 -3.43 1.58 -10.55
N GLU A 289 -3.53 0.71 -11.57
CA GLU A 289 -4.00 1.04 -12.91
C GLU A 289 -5.52 0.84 -13.12
N LEU A 290 -6.25 0.36 -12.10
CA LEU A 290 -7.69 0.16 -12.19
C LEU A 290 -8.40 1.52 -12.27
N ALA A 291 -8.93 1.84 -13.44
CA ALA A 291 -9.50 3.17 -13.73
C ALA A 291 -11.02 3.27 -13.52
N SER A 292 -11.74 2.16 -13.73
CA SER A 292 -13.19 2.07 -13.59
C SER A 292 -13.62 0.64 -13.35
N ILE A 293 -14.73 0.46 -12.63
CA ILE A 293 -15.35 -0.84 -12.40
C ILE A 293 -16.86 -0.68 -12.24
N VAL A 294 -17.63 -1.67 -12.70
CA VAL A 294 -19.05 -1.80 -12.38
C VAL A 294 -19.18 -2.75 -11.19
N LEU A 295 -19.71 -2.25 -10.09
CA LEU A 295 -19.94 -3.04 -8.87
C LEU A 295 -21.22 -3.89 -9.00
N PRO A 296 -21.25 -5.13 -8.48
CA PRO A 296 -22.47 -5.96 -8.47
C PRO A 296 -23.59 -5.34 -7.63
N GLU A 297 -24.83 -5.33 -8.14
CA GLU A 297 -26.02 -4.82 -7.42
C GLU A 297 -26.37 -5.67 -6.18
N SER A 298 -25.84 -6.90 -6.09
CA SER A 298 -25.99 -7.77 -4.92
C SER A 298 -25.21 -7.32 -3.70
N LEU A 299 -24.28 -6.35 -3.83
CA LEU A 299 -23.46 -5.89 -2.72
C LEU A 299 -24.30 -5.18 -1.65
N THR A 300 -24.18 -5.67 -0.41
CA THR A 300 -24.75 -5.03 0.79
C THR A 300 -23.73 -4.18 1.54
N GLN A 301 -22.44 -4.30 1.20
CA GLN A 301 -21.35 -3.53 1.77
C GLN A 301 -20.22 -3.38 0.76
N ILE A 302 -19.43 -2.31 0.89
CA ILE A 302 -18.08 -2.24 0.32
C ILE A 302 -17.12 -2.76 1.39
N PRO A 303 -16.45 -3.92 1.19
CA PRO A 303 -15.54 -4.50 2.16
C PRO A 303 -14.33 -3.62 2.48
N ASN A 304 -13.65 -3.94 3.59
CA ASN A 304 -12.39 -3.28 3.96
C ASN A 304 -11.38 -3.35 2.81
N TYR A 305 -10.59 -2.30 2.64
CA TYR A 305 -9.46 -2.27 1.70
C TYR A 305 -9.79 -2.52 0.22
N MET A 306 -11.06 -2.61 -0.20
CA MET A 306 -11.46 -3.08 -1.52
C MET A 306 -10.75 -2.34 -2.67
N PHE A 307 -10.61 -1.02 -2.59
CA PHE A 307 -9.96 -0.14 -3.56
C PHE A 307 -8.77 0.63 -2.97
N TYR A 308 -8.16 0.09 -1.91
CA TYR A 308 -6.97 0.70 -1.32
C TYR A 308 -5.88 0.86 -2.39
N GLY A 309 -5.33 2.06 -2.56
CA GLY A 309 -4.25 2.30 -3.52
C GLY A 309 -4.65 2.16 -5.00
N ALA A 310 -5.95 2.16 -5.34
CA ALA A 310 -6.44 2.17 -6.72
C ALA A 310 -6.23 3.56 -7.36
N THR A 311 -4.97 3.92 -7.60
CA THR A 311 -4.58 5.31 -7.87
C THR A 311 -5.17 5.91 -9.14
N LYS A 312 -5.59 5.12 -10.13
CA LYS A 312 -6.22 5.61 -11.37
C LYS A 312 -7.75 5.73 -11.30
N LEU A 313 -8.38 5.20 -10.25
CA LEU A 313 -9.84 5.26 -10.09
C LEU A 313 -10.27 6.73 -9.94
N GLN A 314 -11.14 7.20 -10.83
CA GLN A 314 -11.58 8.60 -10.83
C GLN A 314 -13.00 8.80 -10.32
N THR A 315 -13.88 7.85 -10.61
CA THR A 315 -15.30 7.90 -10.24
C THR A 315 -15.75 6.51 -9.87
N ILE A 316 -16.66 6.42 -8.90
CA ILE A 316 -17.33 5.15 -8.59
C ILE A 316 -18.78 5.38 -8.18
N ASP A 317 -19.66 4.53 -8.71
CA ASP A 317 -21.06 4.48 -8.36
C ASP A 317 -21.26 3.31 -7.39
N ILE A 318 -21.65 3.62 -6.15
CA ILE A 318 -21.89 2.61 -5.12
C ILE A 318 -23.34 2.09 -5.25
N PRO A 319 -23.55 0.77 -5.35
CA PRO A 319 -24.89 0.19 -5.55
C PRO A 319 -25.89 0.56 -4.46
N SER A 320 -27.17 0.64 -4.84
CA SER A 320 -28.26 1.11 -3.96
C SER A 320 -28.48 0.25 -2.69
N ASN A 321 -28.12 -1.04 -2.75
CA ASN A 321 -28.27 -2.00 -1.65
C ASN A 321 -27.17 -1.88 -0.59
N VAL A 322 -26.09 -1.13 -0.86
CA VAL A 322 -24.97 -0.98 0.07
C VAL A 322 -25.38 -0.21 1.32
N LYS A 323 -25.16 -0.81 2.49
CA LYS A 323 -25.44 -0.26 3.82
C LYS A 323 -24.20 0.22 4.56
N SER A 324 -23.02 -0.26 4.19
CA SER A 324 -21.77 0.13 4.84
C SER A 324 -20.58 0.22 3.86
N ILE A 325 -19.65 1.11 4.18
CA ILE A 325 -18.32 1.19 3.55
C ILE A 325 -17.28 0.82 4.60
N GLY A 326 -16.47 -0.18 4.29
CA GLY A 326 -15.44 -0.76 5.15
C GLY A 326 -14.24 0.15 5.40
N ALA A 327 -13.41 -0.27 6.35
CA ALA A 327 -12.23 0.49 6.73
C ALA A 327 -11.24 0.54 5.57
N TYR A 328 -10.66 1.72 5.32
CA TYR A 328 -9.70 1.94 4.23
C TYR A 328 -10.21 1.56 2.82
N ALA A 329 -11.51 1.40 2.62
CA ALA A 329 -12.09 0.87 1.38
C ALA A 329 -11.65 1.64 0.12
N PHE A 330 -11.49 2.96 0.21
CA PHE A 330 -11.01 3.85 -0.85
C PHE A 330 -9.79 4.67 -0.39
N ALA A 331 -9.03 4.19 0.59
CA ALA A 331 -7.85 4.91 1.03
C ALA A 331 -6.77 4.92 -0.08
N ASP A 332 -6.06 6.03 -0.24
CA ASP A 332 -5.02 6.22 -1.26
C ASP A 332 -5.51 6.07 -2.72
N ALA A 333 -6.82 6.15 -2.97
CA ALA A 333 -7.38 6.34 -4.31
C ALA A 333 -7.19 7.80 -4.75
N VAL A 334 -5.93 8.22 -4.89
CA VAL A 334 -5.51 9.63 -4.96
C VAL A 334 -6.15 10.46 -6.10
N ASN A 335 -6.63 9.81 -7.16
CA ASN A 335 -7.31 10.46 -8.29
C ASN A 335 -8.84 10.37 -8.25
N LEU A 336 -9.42 9.84 -7.16
CA LEU A 336 -10.87 9.74 -6.97
C LEU A 336 -11.44 11.16 -6.81
N LYS A 337 -12.30 11.56 -7.76
CA LYS A 337 -12.90 12.89 -7.85
C LYS A 337 -14.35 12.90 -7.40
N GLU A 338 -15.06 11.80 -7.62
CA GLU A 338 -16.49 11.68 -7.34
C GLU A 338 -16.82 10.27 -6.85
N VAL A 339 -17.65 10.20 -5.82
CA VAL A 339 -18.19 8.96 -5.26
C VAL A 339 -19.69 9.17 -5.11
N LYS A 340 -20.51 8.40 -5.84
CA LYS A 340 -21.95 8.44 -5.67
C LYS A 340 -22.35 7.46 -4.57
N LEU A 341 -22.68 7.99 -3.40
CA LEU A 341 -23.14 7.21 -2.25
C LEU A 341 -24.65 6.95 -2.36
N PRO A 342 -25.15 5.77 -1.92
CA PRO A 342 -26.57 5.46 -1.98
C PRO A 342 -27.33 6.08 -0.80
N ASP A 343 -28.59 6.48 -1.02
CA ASP A 343 -29.47 7.11 -0.01
C ASP A 343 -29.73 6.23 1.22
N GLY A 344 -29.47 4.91 1.13
CA GLY A 344 -29.66 3.95 2.22
C GLY A 344 -28.39 3.61 3.00
N LEU A 345 -27.29 4.33 2.80
CA LEU A 345 -25.99 4.09 3.44
C LEU A 345 -26.04 4.46 4.92
N LEU A 346 -25.66 3.54 5.81
CA LEU A 346 -25.77 3.73 7.26
C LEU A 346 -24.43 4.03 7.93
N LEU A 347 -23.32 3.48 7.39
CA LEU A 347 -22.02 3.52 8.05
C LEU A 347 -20.87 3.71 7.06
N ILE A 348 -19.94 4.60 7.39
CA ILE A 348 -18.63 4.73 6.72
C ILE A 348 -17.57 4.48 7.78
N SER A 349 -16.76 3.45 7.62
CA SER A 349 -15.78 3.00 8.61
C SER A 349 -14.47 3.81 8.55
N HIS A 350 -13.54 3.47 9.44
CA HIS A 350 -12.30 4.19 9.68
C HIS A 350 -11.48 4.38 8.39
N TYR A 351 -11.01 5.60 8.16
CA TYR A 351 -10.13 5.96 7.04
C TYR A 351 -10.65 5.56 5.65
N ALA A 352 -11.96 5.35 5.48
CA ALA A 352 -12.53 4.85 4.24
C ALA A 352 -12.16 5.68 3.00
N PHE A 353 -12.04 7.01 3.13
CA PHE A 353 -11.64 7.92 2.06
C PHE A 353 -10.35 8.69 2.37
N ALA A 354 -9.47 8.11 3.18
CA ALA A 354 -8.21 8.74 3.55
C ALA A 354 -7.29 8.93 2.31
N ASN A 355 -6.54 10.02 2.28
CA ASN A 355 -5.62 10.38 1.19
C ASN A 355 -6.26 10.48 -0.21
N ASN A 356 -7.58 10.73 -0.30
CA ASN A 356 -8.24 11.02 -1.57
C ASN A 356 -7.99 12.47 -2.01
N ARG A 357 -6.77 12.70 -2.50
CA ARG A 357 -6.21 14.02 -2.80
C ARG A 357 -6.90 14.78 -3.94
N SER A 358 -7.75 14.11 -4.72
CA SER A 358 -8.52 14.73 -5.82
C SER A 358 -10.00 14.93 -5.50
N LEU A 359 -10.49 14.39 -4.38
CA LEU A 359 -11.90 14.47 -3.99
C LEU A 359 -12.18 15.89 -3.49
N LYS A 360 -12.97 16.65 -4.24
CA LYS A 360 -13.26 18.07 -3.93
C LYS A 360 -14.47 18.27 -3.03
N LYS A 361 -15.46 17.41 -3.21
CA LYS A 361 -16.73 17.40 -2.50
C LYS A 361 -17.24 15.98 -2.39
N ILE A 362 -18.01 15.71 -1.34
CA ILE A 362 -18.74 14.46 -1.18
C ILE A 362 -20.08 14.73 -0.52
N ALA A 363 -21.16 14.25 -1.13
CA ALA A 363 -22.49 14.36 -0.57
C ALA A 363 -22.73 13.15 0.34
N LEU A 364 -22.69 13.37 1.66
CA LEU A 364 -23.02 12.35 2.64
C LEU A 364 -24.54 12.24 2.78
N PRO A 365 -25.15 11.05 2.58
CA PRO A 365 -26.60 10.88 2.74
C PRO A 365 -27.02 11.00 4.21
N GLU A 366 -28.21 11.56 4.44
CA GLU A 366 -28.77 11.77 5.80
C GLU A 366 -29.03 10.47 6.57
N SER A 367 -29.09 9.32 5.88
CA SER A 367 -29.24 8.00 6.48
C SER A 367 -28.03 7.54 7.30
N ILE A 368 -26.86 8.19 7.14
CA ILE A 368 -25.65 7.81 7.87
C ILE A 368 -25.84 8.07 9.36
N VAL A 369 -25.66 7.01 10.15
CA VAL A 369 -25.72 7.05 11.62
C VAL A 369 -24.35 6.94 12.27
N SER A 370 -23.30 6.61 11.50
CA SER A 370 -21.95 6.45 12.02
C SER A 370 -20.87 6.80 11.00
N LEU A 371 -19.94 7.65 11.40
CA LEU A 371 -18.71 7.98 10.69
C LEU A 371 -17.50 7.53 11.52
N GLY A 372 -16.60 6.76 10.90
CA GLY A 372 -15.37 6.32 11.52
C GLY A 372 -14.36 7.45 11.72
N GLN A 373 -13.36 7.20 12.56
CA GLN A 373 -12.17 8.03 12.65
C GLN A 373 -11.46 8.17 11.29
N GLY A 374 -10.98 9.37 10.98
CA GLY A 374 -10.09 9.63 9.84
C GLY A 374 -10.72 9.45 8.46
N VAL A 375 -12.06 9.39 8.36
CA VAL A 375 -12.77 9.11 7.09
C VAL A 375 -12.25 9.97 5.93
N PHE A 376 -11.92 11.24 6.17
CA PHE A 376 -11.36 12.14 5.16
C PHE A 376 -9.96 12.67 5.53
N SER A 377 -9.18 11.94 6.34
CA SER A 377 -7.80 12.35 6.67
C SER A 377 -6.96 12.38 5.39
N GLY A 378 -6.28 13.49 5.11
CA GLY A 378 -5.41 13.67 3.95
C GLY A 378 -6.16 13.83 2.62
N ALA A 379 -7.48 14.00 2.62
CA ALA A 379 -8.27 14.34 1.43
C ALA A 379 -8.02 15.80 1.01
N SER A 380 -6.78 16.10 0.60
CA SER A 380 -6.24 17.46 0.52
C SER A 380 -6.99 18.45 -0.37
N ALA A 381 -7.83 17.98 -1.31
CA ALA A 381 -8.66 18.82 -2.18
C ALA A 381 -10.09 19.03 -1.67
N LEU A 382 -10.47 18.37 -0.58
CA LEU A 382 -11.82 18.36 -0.04
C LEU A 382 -12.12 19.67 0.68
N GLY A 383 -12.87 20.55 0.04
CA GLY A 383 -13.26 21.87 0.55
C GLY A 383 -14.71 21.93 1.02
N GLU A 384 -15.58 21.06 0.50
CA GLU A 384 -17.03 21.08 0.76
C GLU A 384 -17.50 19.71 1.28
N VAL A 385 -17.90 19.65 2.56
CA VAL A 385 -18.47 18.46 3.20
C VAL A 385 -19.56 18.85 4.17
N ASN A 386 -20.77 18.33 3.95
CA ASN A 386 -21.87 18.45 4.89
C ASN A 386 -21.91 17.20 5.77
N ILE A 387 -21.82 17.37 7.08
CA ILE A 387 -21.94 16.26 8.04
C ILE A 387 -23.43 15.96 8.23
N PRO A 388 -23.92 14.71 8.12
CA PRO A 388 -25.34 14.36 8.29
C PRO A 388 -25.91 14.72 9.67
N VAL A 389 -27.21 15.03 9.74
CA VAL A 389 -27.90 15.47 10.98
C VAL A 389 -27.88 14.44 12.11
N ASN A 390 -27.75 13.16 11.76
CA ASN A 390 -27.72 12.04 12.71
C ASN A 390 -26.35 11.82 13.37
N ILE A 391 -25.35 12.66 13.05
CA ILE A 391 -24.02 12.61 13.64
C ILE A 391 -23.90 13.69 14.71
N ASP A 392 -23.67 13.29 15.96
CA ASP A 392 -23.52 14.19 17.11
C ASP A 392 -22.07 14.56 17.44
N LYS A 393 -21.10 13.92 16.77
CA LYS A 393 -19.66 14.13 16.99
C LYS A 393 -18.91 14.12 15.66
N ILE A 394 -18.01 15.10 15.48
CA ILE A 394 -16.96 15.02 14.46
C ILE A 394 -15.91 14.00 14.95
N PRO A 395 -15.69 12.87 14.26
CA PRO A 395 -14.76 11.84 14.69
C PRO A 395 -13.30 12.31 14.75
N ASN A 396 -12.49 11.56 15.49
CA ASN A 396 -11.05 11.81 15.57
C ASN A 396 -10.43 11.78 14.17
N TYR A 397 -9.47 12.66 13.90
CA TYR A 397 -8.75 12.79 12.63
C TYR A 397 -9.61 13.00 11.37
N MET A 398 -10.93 13.21 11.48
CA MET A 398 -11.85 13.17 10.32
C MET A 398 -11.40 14.08 9.18
N PHE A 399 -10.95 15.29 9.49
CA PHE A 399 -10.46 16.28 8.53
C PHE A 399 -8.99 16.66 8.76
N GLU A 400 -8.18 15.75 9.29
CA GLU A 400 -6.74 15.97 9.41
C GLU A 400 -6.11 16.15 8.01
N ASN A 401 -5.13 17.05 7.86
CA ASN A 401 -4.35 17.26 6.63
C ASN A 401 -5.18 17.68 5.38
N ASN A 402 -6.38 18.25 5.56
CA ASN A 402 -7.23 18.78 4.49
C ASN A 402 -6.87 20.21 4.12
N GLN A 403 -6.03 20.33 3.08
CA GLN A 403 -5.45 21.61 2.65
C GLN A 403 -6.40 22.55 1.90
N ALA A 404 -7.56 22.06 1.44
CA ALA A 404 -8.56 22.87 0.76
C ALA A 404 -9.53 23.57 1.71
N LEU A 405 -9.60 23.18 2.99
CA LEU A 405 -10.43 23.84 3.99
C LEU A 405 -9.84 25.22 4.32
N THR A 406 -10.59 26.27 4.00
CA THR A 406 -10.28 27.66 4.37
C THR A 406 -11.20 28.17 5.49
N GLU A 407 -12.43 27.70 5.50
CA GLU A 407 -13.41 27.96 6.56
C GLU A 407 -14.18 26.67 6.87
N PHE A 408 -14.67 26.55 8.09
CA PHE A 408 -15.56 25.46 8.47
C PHE A 408 -16.58 25.92 9.51
N GLU A 409 -17.86 25.81 9.17
CA GLU A 409 -18.97 26.01 10.11
C GLU A 409 -19.33 24.67 10.75
N ILE A 410 -19.22 24.59 12.08
CA ILE A 410 -19.60 23.40 12.82
C ILE A 410 -21.14 23.32 12.85
N PRO A 411 -21.78 22.26 12.32
CA PRO A 411 -23.23 22.16 12.32
C PRO A 411 -23.83 22.14 13.73
N THR A 412 -24.97 22.80 13.93
CA THR A 412 -25.55 23.06 15.27
C THR A 412 -25.88 21.83 16.10
N TYR A 413 -26.07 20.66 15.48
CA TYR A 413 -26.34 19.40 16.16
C TYR A 413 -25.07 18.70 16.69
N ILE A 414 -23.87 19.15 16.31
CA ILE A 414 -22.61 18.59 16.78
C ILE A 414 -22.36 19.00 18.22
N LYS A 415 -22.19 18.02 19.11
CA LYS A 415 -21.90 18.24 20.53
C LYS A 415 -20.42 18.09 20.85
N LYS A 416 -19.64 17.38 20.02
CA LYS A 416 -18.23 17.08 20.30
C LYS A 416 -17.37 17.13 19.04
N ILE A 417 -16.15 17.63 19.19
CA ILE A 417 -15.11 17.57 18.17
C ILE A 417 -14.02 16.60 18.66
N GLY A 418 -13.70 15.60 17.85
CA GLY A 418 -12.73 14.56 18.18
C GLY A 418 -11.28 15.04 18.15
N ASP A 419 -10.39 14.19 18.66
CA ASP A 419 -8.96 14.46 18.72
C ASP A 419 -8.39 14.61 17.31
N TYR A 420 -7.53 15.61 17.11
CA TYR A 420 -6.85 15.90 15.85
C TYR A 420 -7.79 16.11 14.64
N ALA A 421 -9.10 16.29 14.88
CA ALA A 421 -10.14 16.29 13.84
C ALA A 421 -9.89 17.31 12.72
N PHE A 422 -9.31 18.46 13.02
CA PHE A 422 -8.94 19.50 12.05
C PHE A 422 -7.45 19.85 12.14
N SER A 423 -6.60 18.89 12.50
CA SER A 423 -5.17 19.14 12.61
C SER A 423 -4.50 19.24 11.24
N ASN A 424 -3.45 20.06 11.13
CA ASN A 424 -2.64 20.26 9.93
C ASN A 424 -3.43 20.79 8.70
N ASN A 425 -4.53 21.52 8.91
CA ASN A 425 -5.26 22.22 7.85
C ASN A 425 -4.62 23.60 7.65
N THR A 426 -3.50 23.63 6.94
CA THR A 426 -2.62 24.82 6.92
C THR A 426 -3.23 26.05 6.27
N ASN A 427 -4.33 25.88 5.50
CA ASN A 427 -5.10 26.96 4.89
C ASN A 427 -6.35 27.36 5.66
N LEU A 428 -6.71 26.67 6.74
CA LEU A 428 -7.89 26.98 7.55
C LEU A 428 -7.69 28.31 8.26
N GLU A 429 -8.51 29.30 7.92
CA GLU A 429 -8.45 30.68 8.41
C GLU A 429 -9.47 30.93 9.52
N THR A 430 -10.66 30.34 9.40
CA THR A 430 -11.80 30.55 10.31
C THR A 430 -12.51 29.24 10.64
N VAL A 431 -12.90 29.08 11.89
CA VAL A 431 -13.84 28.02 12.32
C VAL A 431 -14.98 28.68 13.07
N VAL A 432 -16.21 28.45 12.61
CA VAL A 432 -17.42 29.00 13.24
C VAL A 432 -17.98 27.93 14.16
N PHE A 433 -17.85 28.16 15.47
CA PHE A 433 -18.40 27.32 16.51
C PHE A 433 -19.81 27.80 16.91
N HIS A 434 -20.60 26.90 17.49
CA HIS A 434 -21.84 27.23 18.20
C HIS A 434 -21.72 26.78 19.66
N ASP A 435 -22.52 27.39 20.55
CA ASP A 435 -22.35 27.20 21.99
C ASP A 435 -22.70 25.79 22.49
N GLU A 436 -23.51 25.03 21.76
CA GLU A 436 -23.91 23.68 22.19
C GLU A 436 -22.80 22.63 22.12
N ILE A 437 -21.59 23.00 21.67
CA ILE A 437 -20.39 22.15 21.70
C ILE A 437 -19.91 22.01 23.14
N LEU A 438 -19.84 20.77 23.63
CA LEU A 438 -19.49 20.42 25.00
C LEU A 438 -18.00 20.09 25.18
N SER A 439 -17.31 19.66 24.11
CA SER A 439 -15.89 19.31 24.18
C SER A 439 -15.18 19.44 22.84
N ILE A 440 -13.93 19.92 22.88
CA ILE A 440 -12.99 19.95 21.76
C ILE A 440 -11.80 19.08 22.13
N GLY A 441 -11.52 18.04 21.33
CA GLY A 441 -10.50 17.04 21.62
C GLY A 441 -9.06 17.53 21.59
N GLU A 442 -8.15 16.64 22.00
CA GLU A 442 -6.70 16.87 21.98
C GLU A 442 -6.24 17.19 20.56
N GLY A 443 -5.44 18.25 20.40
CA GLY A 443 -4.84 18.59 19.10
C GLY A 443 -5.84 18.92 17.99
N ALA A 444 -7.13 19.11 18.30
CA ALA A 444 -8.20 19.22 17.30
C ALA A 444 -7.93 20.29 16.25
N PHE A 445 -7.26 21.40 16.61
CA PHE A 445 -6.89 22.50 15.73
C PHE A 445 -5.37 22.76 15.71
N LYS A 446 -4.56 21.73 15.92
CA LYS A 446 -3.09 21.82 15.87
C LYS A 446 -2.58 22.10 14.45
N ASN A 447 -1.54 22.92 14.32
CA ASN A 447 -0.84 23.26 13.07
C ASN A 447 -1.72 23.91 11.98
N ASN A 448 -2.79 24.63 12.36
CA ASN A 448 -3.61 25.41 11.43
C ASN A 448 -3.00 26.80 11.23
N LYS A 449 -1.96 26.84 10.40
CA LYS A 449 -1.04 27.99 10.29
C LYS A 449 -1.70 29.33 9.94
N LYS A 450 -2.86 29.34 9.28
CA LYS A 450 -3.61 30.56 8.92
C LYS A 450 -4.76 30.89 9.87
N LEU A 451 -5.06 30.02 10.84
CA LEU A 451 -6.16 30.21 11.77
C LEU A 451 -5.88 31.45 12.61
N ASN A 452 -6.71 32.47 12.46
CA ASN A 452 -6.47 33.78 13.06
C ASN A 452 -7.64 34.31 13.88
N ASN A 453 -8.86 33.81 13.63
CA ASN A 453 -10.08 34.20 14.34
C ASN A 453 -10.78 32.97 14.89
N VAL A 454 -10.80 32.84 16.21
CA VAL A 454 -11.39 31.70 16.93
C VAL A 454 -12.26 32.24 18.07
N THR A 455 -13.57 32.03 17.97
CA THR A 455 -14.50 32.23 19.08
C THR A 455 -14.87 30.87 19.65
N LEU A 456 -14.42 30.58 20.87
CA LEU A 456 -14.64 29.28 21.50
C LEU A 456 -16.10 29.13 22.00
N PRO A 457 -16.67 27.91 21.98
CA PRO A 457 -18.02 27.65 22.49
C PRO A 457 -18.16 27.98 23.98
N ALA A 458 -19.28 28.56 24.40
CA ALA A 458 -19.46 29.03 25.78
C ALA A 458 -19.41 27.94 26.88
N TYR A 459 -19.80 26.69 26.56
CA TYR A 459 -20.01 25.63 27.55
C TYR A 459 -18.88 24.60 27.66
N ILE A 460 -17.75 24.77 26.97
CA ILE A 460 -16.60 23.88 27.15
C ILE A 460 -15.98 24.08 28.55
N THR A 461 -15.57 22.98 29.18
CA THR A 461 -15.00 22.98 30.54
C THR A 461 -13.48 22.93 30.58
N ALA A 462 -12.83 22.64 29.45
CA ALA A 462 -11.39 22.56 29.32
C ALA A 462 -10.95 22.93 27.89
N ILE A 463 -9.73 23.45 27.77
CA ILE A 463 -8.95 23.40 26.53
C ILE A 463 -8.00 22.23 26.67
N GLU A 464 -8.14 21.22 25.81
CA GLU A 464 -7.35 19.99 25.91
C GLU A 464 -5.89 20.21 25.51
N ASN A 465 -5.08 19.15 25.65
CA ASN A 465 -3.67 19.20 25.27
C ASN A 465 -3.53 19.54 23.79
N PHE A 466 -2.54 20.38 23.46
CA PHE A 466 -2.17 20.73 22.09
C PHE A 466 -3.29 21.29 21.19
N THR A 467 -4.48 21.62 21.73
CA THR A 467 -5.67 21.93 20.92
C THR A 467 -5.41 22.98 19.85
N PHE A 468 -4.65 24.02 20.17
CA PHE A 468 -4.29 25.10 19.25
C PHE A 468 -2.77 25.19 19.00
N GLU A 469 -1.97 24.15 19.28
CA GLU A 469 -0.51 24.18 19.10
C GLU A 469 -0.11 24.58 17.66
N ASN A 470 0.86 25.50 17.53
CA ASN A 470 1.44 26.01 16.28
C ASN A 470 0.44 26.68 15.33
N ASN A 471 -0.56 27.37 15.87
CA ASN A 471 -1.42 28.27 15.11
C ASN A 471 -0.75 29.64 14.98
N ILE A 472 0.28 29.69 14.14
CA ILE A 472 1.20 30.82 14.02
C ILE A 472 0.57 32.16 13.63
N SER A 473 -0.69 32.17 13.16
CA SER A 473 -1.45 33.38 12.79
C SER A 473 -2.50 33.79 13.83
N LEU A 474 -2.72 32.99 14.88
CA LEU A 474 -3.66 33.31 15.96
C LEU A 474 -3.16 34.55 16.71
N LYS A 475 -3.99 35.58 16.81
CA LYS A 475 -3.61 36.87 17.45
C LYS A 475 -4.22 37.03 18.83
N GLU A 476 -5.43 36.54 19.00
CA GLU A 476 -6.18 36.69 20.23
C GLU A 476 -6.98 35.42 20.52
N ILE A 477 -7.09 35.08 21.79
CA ILE A 477 -8.01 34.05 22.25
C ILE A 477 -8.72 34.49 23.53
N VAL A 478 -10.03 34.31 23.55
CA VAL A 478 -10.88 34.52 24.73
C VAL A 478 -11.33 33.16 25.24
N ILE A 479 -10.88 32.81 26.44
CA ILE A 479 -11.18 31.51 27.06
C ILE A 479 -12.55 31.60 27.77
N PRO A 480 -13.52 30.71 27.45
CA PRO A 480 -14.88 30.76 28.01
C PRO A 480 -14.95 30.62 29.53
N SER A 481 -16.00 31.16 30.15
CA SER A 481 -16.13 31.27 31.61
C SER A 481 -16.19 29.93 32.35
N GLN A 482 -16.61 28.86 31.68
CA GLN A 482 -16.72 27.51 32.27
C GLN A 482 -15.40 26.72 32.23
N VAL A 483 -14.38 27.23 31.55
CA VAL A 483 -13.09 26.55 31.42
C VAL A 483 -12.35 26.55 32.76
N LYS A 484 -12.04 25.36 33.25
CA LYS A 484 -11.27 25.11 34.48
C LYS A 484 -9.80 24.80 34.23
N LYS A 485 -9.49 24.29 33.05
CA LYS A 485 -8.15 23.81 32.71
C LYS A 485 -7.74 24.18 31.29
N ILE A 486 -6.50 24.62 31.13
CA ILE A 486 -5.79 24.68 29.85
C ILE A 486 -4.75 23.56 29.85
N GLY A 487 -4.80 22.69 28.84
CA GLY A 487 -3.96 21.51 28.72
C GLY A 487 -2.50 21.81 28.38
N ILE A 488 -1.69 20.75 28.39
CA ILE A 488 -0.27 20.80 28.03
C ILE A 488 -0.13 21.27 26.60
N GLY A 489 0.69 22.31 26.39
CA GLY A 489 1.01 22.82 25.06
C GLY A 489 -0.17 23.36 24.26
N ALA A 490 -1.31 23.68 24.91
CA ALA A 490 -2.55 24.05 24.23
C ALA A 490 -2.40 25.21 23.22
N PHE A 491 -1.53 26.18 23.50
CA PHE A 491 -1.21 27.33 22.63
C PHE A 491 0.29 27.44 22.35
N ARG A 492 1.02 26.31 22.44
CA ARG A 492 2.47 26.28 22.21
C ARG A 492 2.79 26.65 20.78
N GLY A 493 3.75 27.55 20.58
CA GLY A 493 4.19 27.95 19.24
C GLY A 493 3.21 28.84 18.46
N ASP A 494 2.23 29.44 19.15
CA ASP A 494 1.34 30.44 18.57
C ASP A 494 2.06 31.79 18.45
N TYR A 495 3.00 31.86 17.49
CA TYR A 495 3.99 32.94 17.38
C TYR A 495 3.39 34.35 17.26
N SER A 496 2.15 34.47 16.75
CA SER A 496 1.45 35.75 16.61
C SER A 496 0.51 36.09 17.76
N LEU A 497 0.39 35.25 18.79
CA LEU A 497 -0.56 35.46 19.88
C LEU A 497 -0.14 36.69 20.70
N GLU A 498 -0.97 37.72 20.67
CA GLU A 498 -0.74 39.02 21.31
C GLU A 498 -1.57 39.18 22.59
N ARG A 499 -2.78 38.59 22.62
CA ARG A 499 -3.74 38.75 23.72
C ARG A 499 -4.40 37.42 24.11
N VAL A 500 -4.39 37.12 25.41
CA VAL A 500 -5.11 35.99 26.00
C VAL A 500 -6.01 36.52 27.11
N VAL A 501 -7.31 36.23 27.03
CA VAL A 501 -8.27 36.52 28.11
C VAL A 501 -8.62 35.23 28.83
N LEU A 502 -8.22 35.13 30.10
CA LEU A 502 -8.54 34.01 30.97
C LEU A 502 -9.82 34.31 31.77
N PRO A 503 -10.67 33.31 32.07
CA PRO A 503 -11.81 33.48 32.94
C PRO A 503 -11.39 33.44 34.41
N GLU A 504 -12.11 34.16 35.28
CA GLU A 504 -11.87 34.19 36.74
C GLU A 504 -12.00 32.82 37.44
N GLY A 505 -12.57 31.81 36.75
CA GLY A 505 -12.79 30.46 37.28
C GLY A 505 -11.70 29.44 36.93
N ILE A 506 -10.67 29.81 36.16
CA ILE A 506 -9.60 28.90 35.70
C ILE A 506 -8.73 28.44 36.88
N GLU A 507 -8.43 27.14 36.95
CA GLU A 507 -7.72 26.53 38.08
C GLU A 507 -6.33 26.00 37.68
N GLU A 508 -6.16 25.54 36.44
CA GLU A 508 -4.94 24.89 35.98
C GLU A 508 -4.49 25.40 34.59
N ILE A 509 -3.20 25.72 34.47
CA ILE A 509 -2.52 25.94 33.18
C ILE A 509 -1.40 24.90 33.05
N GLY A 510 -1.54 24.01 32.07
CA GLY A 510 -0.62 22.91 31.83
C GLY A 510 0.77 23.35 31.36
N SER A 511 1.73 22.43 31.46
CA SER A 511 3.10 22.65 31.00
C SER A 511 3.16 23.09 29.53
N THR A 512 4.12 23.95 29.21
CA THR A 512 4.34 24.50 27.85
C THR A 512 3.12 25.18 27.21
N ALA A 513 2.02 25.45 27.93
CA ALA A 513 0.77 25.91 27.34
C ALA A 513 0.91 27.19 26.51
N PHE A 514 1.78 28.12 26.91
CA PHE A 514 2.10 29.36 26.20
C PHE A 514 3.61 29.46 25.90
N GLU A 515 4.29 28.32 25.69
CA GLU A 515 5.69 28.29 25.28
C GLU A 515 5.80 28.83 23.84
N ASP A 516 6.84 29.61 23.57
CA ASP A 516 7.11 30.20 22.26
C ASP A 516 6.01 31.18 21.75
N ASN A 517 5.26 31.86 22.62
CA ASN A 517 4.32 32.92 22.19
C ASN A 517 5.05 34.27 22.04
N PHE A 518 5.82 34.40 20.96
CA PHE A 518 6.78 35.50 20.78
C PHE A 518 6.18 36.91 20.85
N LYS A 519 4.89 37.07 20.60
CA LYS A 519 4.19 38.37 20.65
C LYS A 519 3.36 38.60 21.91
N LEU A 520 3.23 37.63 22.80
CA LEU A 520 2.44 37.78 24.02
C LEU A 520 3.13 38.81 24.93
N SER A 521 2.52 39.98 25.07
CA SER A 521 3.15 41.12 25.75
C SER A 521 2.73 41.27 27.22
N SER A 522 1.52 40.82 27.53
CA SER A 522 0.95 40.77 28.88
C SER A 522 -0.13 39.69 28.94
N ILE A 523 -0.34 39.14 30.14
CA ILE A 523 -1.42 38.20 30.44
C ILE A 523 -1.87 38.42 31.88
N ASN A 524 -3.18 38.49 32.10
CA ASN A 524 -3.76 38.62 33.43
C ASN A 524 -4.06 37.22 33.98
N LEU A 525 -3.35 36.84 35.03
CA LEU A 525 -3.53 35.54 35.70
C LEU A 525 -4.45 35.70 36.92
N PRO A 526 -5.67 35.14 36.92
CA PRO A 526 -6.59 35.26 38.07
C PRO A 526 -6.13 34.45 39.28
N ASP A 527 -6.56 34.90 40.47
CA ASP A 527 -6.24 34.29 41.78
C ASP A 527 -6.84 32.88 41.98
N SER A 528 -7.72 32.44 41.08
CA SER A 528 -8.30 31.09 41.04
C SER A 528 -7.30 30.01 40.64
N ILE A 529 -6.23 30.38 39.92
CA ILE A 529 -5.21 29.44 39.47
C ILE A 529 -4.50 28.83 40.68
N ARG A 530 -4.31 27.50 40.64
CA ARG A 530 -3.59 26.71 41.65
C ARG A 530 -2.33 26.07 41.09
N PHE A 531 -2.24 25.94 39.77
CA PHE A 531 -1.11 25.30 39.11
C PHE A 531 -0.77 25.97 37.78
N ILE A 532 0.52 26.25 37.58
CA ILE A 532 1.13 26.70 36.32
C ILE A 532 2.28 25.74 36.04
N GLY A 533 2.18 24.99 34.94
CA GLY A 533 3.13 23.93 34.62
C GLY A 533 4.51 24.42 34.18
N SER A 534 5.44 23.46 34.05
CA SER A 534 6.81 23.74 33.62
C SER A 534 6.83 24.37 32.22
N ARG A 535 7.74 25.33 32.03
CA ARG A 535 7.94 26.05 30.74
C ARG A 535 6.69 26.76 30.19
N THR A 536 5.66 27.00 31.00
CA THR A 536 4.39 27.58 30.52
C THR A 536 4.58 28.87 29.74
N PHE A 537 5.50 29.75 30.15
CA PHE A 537 5.80 31.02 29.47
C PHE A 537 7.24 31.07 28.93
N SER A 538 7.86 29.90 28.69
CA SER A 538 9.23 29.84 28.17
C SER A 538 9.30 30.47 26.78
N ASN A 539 10.39 31.18 26.50
CA ASN A 539 10.69 31.82 25.22
C ASN A 539 9.67 32.89 24.79
N ASN A 540 8.97 33.54 25.73
CA ASN A 540 8.06 34.64 25.42
C ASN A 540 8.82 35.96 25.21
N GLN A 541 9.06 36.29 23.94
CA GLN A 541 9.95 37.39 23.53
C GLN A 541 9.38 38.81 23.70
N SER A 542 8.09 38.93 24.04
CA SER A 542 7.41 40.22 24.22
C SER A 542 6.88 40.46 25.62
N LEU A 543 6.86 39.45 26.50
CA LEU A 543 6.31 39.56 27.84
C LEU A 543 7.23 40.45 28.70
N THR A 544 6.70 41.55 29.21
CA THR A 544 7.49 42.58 29.92
C THR A 544 7.35 42.52 31.44
N SER A 545 6.15 42.18 31.91
CA SER A 545 5.82 42.06 33.32
C SER A 545 4.81 40.95 33.53
N ILE A 546 4.79 40.37 34.73
CA ILE A 546 3.76 39.41 35.12
C ILE A 546 3.42 39.50 36.60
N VAL A 547 2.13 39.37 36.90
CA VAL A 547 1.61 39.22 38.26
C VAL A 547 1.20 37.76 38.44
N LEU A 548 1.90 37.04 39.32
CA LEU A 548 1.58 35.65 39.59
C LEU A 548 0.42 35.54 40.61
N PRO A 549 -0.49 34.56 40.46
CA PRO A 549 -1.60 34.35 41.38
C PRO A 549 -1.13 34.10 42.81
N LYS A 550 -1.79 34.70 43.80
CA LYS A 550 -1.30 34.75 45.19
C LYS A 550 -1.13 33.39 45.87
N ASN A 551 -1.86 32.37 45.41
CA ASN A 551 -1.92 31.02 45.99
C ASN A 551 -0.95 30.02 45.35
N ILE A 552 -0.11 30.44 44.40
CA ILE A 552 0.89 29.57 43.80
C ILE A 552 1.99 29.24 44.82
N VAL A 553 2.13 27.96 45.14
CA VAL A 553 3.14 27.45 46.09
C VAL A 553 4.50 27.22 45.44
N LYS A 554 4.52 26.90 44.15
CA LYS A 554 5.75 26.60 43.42
C LYS A 554 5.71 27.22 42.03
N ILE A 555 6.80 27.90 41.66
CA ILE A 555 7.07 28.25 40.27
C ILE A 555 7.81 27.07 39.65
N GLU A 556 7.20 26.43 38.65
CA GLU A 556 7.74 25.21 38.04
C GLU A 556 8.97 25.46 37.17
N ASP A 557 9.66 24.37 36.83
CA ASP A 557 10.89 24.39 36.07
C ASP A 557 10.74 25.13 34.74
N GLY A 558 11.64 26.09 34.49
CA GLY A 558 11.70 26.85 33.26
C GLY A 558 10.48 27.71 32.96
N THR A 559 9.58 27.97 33.91
CA THR A 559 8.30 28.68 33.67
C THR A 559 8.45 29.93 32.82
N PHE A 560 9.48 30.75 33.07
CA PHE A 560 9.82 31.97 32.31
C PHE A 560 11.20 31.90 31.65
N ARG A 561 11.75 30.70 31.42
CA ARG A 561 13.06 30.55 30.78
C ARG A 561 13.10 31.27 29.43
N ASP A 562 14.18 31.99 29.13
CA ASP A 562 14.40 32.71 27.87
C ASP A 562 13.33 33.78 27.56
N THR A 563 12.66 34.33 28.59
CA THR A 563 11.71 35.46 28.46
C THR A 563 12.48 36.79 28.42
N LEU A 564 13.09 37.10 27.27
CA LEU A 564 14.16 38.09 27.14
C LEU A 564 13.76 39.56 27.39
N LYS A 565 12.46 39.85 27.59
CA LYS A 565 11.97 41.20 27.94
C LYS A 565 11.32 41.28 29.32
N LEU A 566 11.29 40.18 30.09
CA LEU A 566 10.68 40.15 31.41
C LEU A 566 11.55 40.93 32.40
N THR A 567 11.08 42.11 32.79
CA THR A 567 11.79 43.02 33.71
C THR A 567 11.17 43.05 35.10
N GLN A 568 9.87 42.74 35.22
CA GLN A 568 9.11 42.85 36.46
C GLN A 568 8.29 41.57 36.73
N VAL A 569 8.39 41.06 37.95
CA VAL A 569 7.61 39.91 38.42
C VAL A 569 7.07 40.21 39.81
N VAL A 570 5.76 40.06 39.99
CA VAL A 570 5.14 40.07 41.32
C VAL A 570 5.02 38.61 41.78
N PHE A 571 5.81 38.24 42.79
CA PHE A 571 5.85 36.88 43.32
C PHE A 571 4.62 36.58 44.21
N PRO A 572 4.10 35.34 44.20
CA PRO A 572 2.97 34.93 45.05
C PRO A 572 3.33 34.98 46.54
N ILE A 573 2.41 35.43 47.40
CA ILE A 573 2.63 35.46 48.85
C ILE A 573 2.80 34.08 49.49
N ALA A 574 2.26 33.03 48.86
CA ALA A 574 2.33 31.65 49.32
C ALA A 574 3.51 30.86 48.70
N LEU A 575 4.41 31.52 47.96
CA LEU A 575 5.49 30.87 47.23
C LEU A 575 6.49 30.22 48.18
N GLU A 576 6.69 28.91 48.07
CA GLU A 576 7.67 28.14 48.86
C GLU A 576 8.90 27.76 48.04
N GLN A 577 8.75 27.52 46.73
CA GLN A 577 9.82 26.97 45.89
C GLN A 577 9.87 27.61 44.50
N ILE A 578 11.10 27.86 44.04
CA ILE A 578 11.39 28.28 42.66
C ILE A 578 12.14 27.13 41.98
N GLY A 579 11.59 26.62 40.89
CA GLY A 579 12.11 25.49 40.13
C GLY A 579 13.38 25.80 39.33
N ASP A 580 13.93 24.76 38.72
CA ASP A 580 15.16 24.84 37.94
C ASP A 580 14.94 25.66 36.67
N ASN A 581 15.88 26.53 36.32
CA ASN A 581 15.80 27.41 35.15
C ASN A 581 14.58 28.36 35.12
N ALA A 582 13.82 28.50 36.21
CA ALA A 582 12.52 29.19 36.24
C ALA A 582 12.54 30.58 35.57
N PHE A 583 13.61 31.34 35.76
CA PHE A 583 13.84 32.68 35.19
C PHE A 583 15.20 32.77 34.48
N ARG A 584 15.74 31.65 33.99
CA ARG A 584 17.00 31.64 33.22
C ARG A 584 16.88 32.58 32.02
N ASN A 585 17.89 33.43 31.81
CA ASN A 585 17.92 34.44 30.73
C ASN A 585 16.72 35.40 30.74
N SER A 586 16.10 35.66 31.89
CA SER A 586 15.05 36.69 32.04
C SER A 586 15.67 37.93 32.69
N PRO A 587 15.67 39.12 32.07
CA PRO A 587 16.39 40.27 32.60
C PRO A 587 15.59 41.01 33.70
N ILE A 588 15.19 40.29 34.76
CA ILE A 588 14.45 40.87 35.90
C ILE A 588 15.32 41.91 36.60
N GLU A 589 14.74 43.07 36.90
CA GLU A 589 15.48 44.20 37.48
C GLU A 589 15.45 44.19 39.02
N HIS A 590 14.33 43.75 39.60
CA HIS A 590 14.12 43.69 41.04
C HIS A 590 13.46 42.38 41.45
N ILE A 591 14.07 41.69 42.41
CA ILE A 591 13.51 40.47 43.02
C ILE A 591 13.29 40.74 44.51
N VAL A 592 12.05 40.54 44.96
CA VAL A 592 11.67 40.52 46.37
C VAL A 592 10.92 39.22 46.63
N LEU A 593 11.60 38.27 47.26
CA LEU A 593 11.02 36.97 47.58
C LEU A 593 10.24 37.05 48.89
N PRO A 594 9.04 36.44 48.98
CA PRO A 594 8.30 36.37 50.23
C PRO A 594 9.02 35.47 51.24
N SER A 595 8.79 35.70 52.53
CA SER A 595 9.43 34.94 53.62
C SER A 595 9.08 33.45 53.62
N THR A 596 8.13 33.00 52.80
CA THR A 596 7.75 31.60 52.65
C THR A 596 8.72 30.81 51.78
N VAL A 597 9.55 31.45 50.96
CA VAL A 597 10.46 30.72 50.05
C VAL A 597 11.55 30.01 50.86
N THR A 598 11.67 28.69 50.68
CA THR A 598 12.68 27.84 51.33
C THR A 598 13.70 27.29 50.34
N LYS A 599 13.39 27.25 49.03
CA LYS A 599 14.25 26.65 48.01
C LYS A 599 14.27 27.44 46.70
N ILE A 600 15.48 27.65 46.18
CA ILE A 600 15.74 28.15 44.82
C ILE A 600 16.50 27.08 44.04
N GLY A 601 15.94 26.66 42.90
CA GLY A 601 16.45 25.62 42.03
C GLY A 601 17.72 25.99 41.27
N ALA A 602 18.31 25.00 40.60
CA ALA A 602 19.50 25.17 39.79
C ALA A 602 19.21 26.08 38.58
N ASN A 603 20.14 26.98 38.25
CA ASN A 603 20.00 27.94 37.15
C ASN A 603 18.76 28.86 37.24
N ALA A 604 18.06 28.93 38.38
CA ALA A 604 16.77 29.62 38.50
C ALA A 604 16.81 31.07 37.99
N PHE A 605 17.88 31.82 38.31
CA PHE A 605 18.13 33.19 37.86
C PHE A 605 19.43 33.30 37.06
N TYR A 606 19.82 32.22 36.37
CA TYR A 606 21.00 32.21 35.50
C TYR A 606 20.92 33.36 34.48
N ASN A 607 22.00 34.13 34.37
CA ASN A 607 22.15 35.22 33.39
C ASN A 607 21.07 36.32 33.49
N ASN A 608 20.60 36.61 34.71
CA ASN A 608 19.77 37.79 35.01
C ASN A 608 20.66 39.03 35.12
N THR A 609 21.27 39.44 33.99
CA THR A 609 22.33 40.47 33.99
C THR A 609 21.86 41.87 34.38
N ARG A 610 20.55 42.13 34.33
CA ARG A 610 19.95 43.42 34.71
C ARG A 610 19.55 43.52 36.18
N LEU A 611 19.70 42.46 36.97
CA LEU A 611 19.25 42.44 38.35
C LEU A 611 20.00 43.47 39.20
N GLN A 612 19.28 44.46 39.72
CA GLN A 612 19.80 45.55 40.56
C GLN A 612 19.54 45.31 42.04
N THR A 613 18.39 44.71 42.37
CA THR A 613 17.98 44.46 43.75
C THR A 613 17.56 43.01 43.92
N LEU A 614 18.11 42.36 44.94
CA LEU A 614 17.79 40.99 45.31
C LEU A 614 17.52 40.93 46.83
N VAL A 615 16.26 40.76 47.20
CA VAL A 615 15.83 40.51 48.58
C VAL A 615 15.41 39.05 48.68
N LEU A 616 16.21 38.26 49.39
CA LEU A 616 15.95 36.83 49.63
C LEU A 616 14.98 36.63 50.79
N SER A 617 14.35 35.46 50.81
CA SER A 617 13.51 35.03 51.93
C SER A 617 14.34 34.78 53.18
N GLY A 618 13.89 35.29 54.34
CA GLY A 618 14.49 34.99 55.64
C GLY A 618 14.44 33.51 56.06
N ASN A 619 13.65 32.68 55.37
CA ASN A 619 13.55 31.23 55.60
C ASN A 619 14.20 30.38 54.50
N LEU A 620 14.97 30.99 53.59
CA LEU A 620 15.63 30.26 52.52
C LEU A 620 16.66 29.28 53.10
N GLU A 621 16.58 28.01 52.71
CA GLU A 621 17.50 26.94 53.18
C GLU A 621 18.43 26.43 52.07
N TYR A 622 18.02 26.55 50.80
CA TYR A 622 18.70 25.92 49.67
C TYR A 622 18.80 26.84 48.44
N ILE A 623 20.02 27.02 47.93
CA ILE A 623 20.33 27.65 46.64
C ILE A 623 21.01 26.64 45.73
N GLY A 624 20.38 26.32 44.60
CA GLY A 624 20.88 25.36 43.62
C GLY A 624 22.13 25.83 42.86
N GLY A 625 22.78 24.88 42.17
CA GLY A 625 23.95 25.20 41.34
C GLY A 625 23.60 26.19 40.22
N TYR A 626 24.51 27.11 39.91
CA TYR A 626 24.30 28.19 38.92
C TYR A 626 23.09 29.10 39.16
N ALA A 627 22.41 29.02 40.32
CA ALA A 627 21.14 29.70 40.56
C ALA A 627 21.21 31.21 40.30
N PHE A 628 22.31 31.86 40.64
CA PHE A 628 22.59 33.28 40.45
C PHE A 628 23.86 33.47 39.60
N TYR A 629 24.10 32.59 38.62
CA TYR A 629 25.25 32.72 37.72
C TYR A 629 25.12 33.98 36.84
N ASN A 630 26.23 34.70 36.66
CA ASN A 630 26.35 35.85 35.75
C ASN A 630 25.43 37.04 36.07
N LEU A 631 25.27 37.38 37.35
CA LEU A 631 24.61 38.64 37.76
C LEU A 631 25.60 39.81 37.65
N ARG A 632 25.41 40.66 36.64
CA ARG A 632 26.38 41.70 36.27
C ARG A 632 26.21 43.04 36.99
N ASN A 633 25.05 43.29 37.62
CA ASN A 633 24.73 44.60 38.22
C ASN A 633 24.51 44.55 39.74
N ILE A 634 24.59 43.37 40.36
CA ILE A 634 24.40 43.21 41.81
C ILE A 634 25.71 43.50 42.55
N LYS A 635 25.66 44.38 43.55
CA LYS A 635 26.85 44.78 44.34
C LYS A 635 26.98 44.08 45.67
N THR A 636 25.85 43.79 46.30
CA THR A 636 25.78 43.17 47.62
C THR A 636 24.69 42.12 47.61
N ILE A 637 24.95 41.00 48.27
CA ILE A 637 23.96 39.94 48.50
C ILE A 637 23.99 39.60 49.98
N GLU A 638 22.84 39.68 50.62
CA GLU A 638 22.62 39.28 52.01
C GLU A 638 22.00 37.88 52.00
N LEU A 639 22.73 36.91 52.54
CA LEU A 639 22.25 35.54 52.66
C LEU A 639 21.55 35.36 54.02
N PRO A 640 20.36 34.73 54.06
CA PRO A 640 19.59 34.60 55.28
C PRO A 640 20.20 33.58 56.24
N SER A 641 20.08 33.82 57.55
CA SER A 641 20.68 32.99 58.59
C SER A 641 20.19 31.53 58.59
N THR A 642 19.08 31.22 57.94
CA THR A 642 18.54 29.86 57.77
C THR A 642 19.22 29.04 56.68
N LEU A 643 20.04 29.65 55.82
CA LEU A 643 20.63 29.02 54.65
C LEU A 643 21.60 27.89 55.03
N LYS A 644 21.41 26.71 54.44
CA LYS A 644 22.22 25.50 54.70
C LYS A 644 23.10 25.12 53.51
N TYR A 645 22.61 25.31 52.28
CA TYR A 645 23.25 24.81 51.07
C TYR A 645 23.39 25.89 49.99
N ILE A 646 24.61 26.02 49.46
CA ILE A 646 24.94 26.81 48.27
C ILE A 646 25.54 25.87 47.22
N GLY A 647 24.88 25.74 46.06
CA GLY A 647 25.31 24.82 45.01
C GLY A 647 26.57 25.24 44.25
N PRO A 648 27.13 24.33 43.42
CA PRO A 648 28.26 24.64 42.55
C PRO A 648 27.98 25.81 41.61
N GLU A 649 28.96 26.70 41.45
CA GLU A 649 28.86 27.91 40.61
C GLU A 649 27.66 28.84 40.92
N ALA A 650 27.03 28.73 42.10
CA ALA A 650 25.78 29.43 42.41
C ALA A 650 25.85 30.94 42.20
N PHE A 651 26.97 31.59 42.52
CA PHE A 651 27.20 33.03 42.35
C PHE A 651 28.35 33.32 41.38
N ALA A 652 28.73 32.35 40.55
CA ALA A 652 29.86 32.52 39.65
C ALA A 652 29.61 33.61 38.61
N ASN A 653 30.68 34.29 38.19
CA ASN A 653 30.68 35.34 37.17
C ASN A 653 29.86 36.59 37.55
N CYS A 654 29.66 36.83 38.84
CA CYS A 654 29.07 38.07 39.37
C CYS A 654 30.15 39.16 39.51
N ILE A 655 30.57 39.76 38.40
CA ILE A 655 31.77 40.62 38.36
C ILE A 655 31.67 41.92 39.19
N ASP A 656 30.45 42.41 39.41
CA ASP A 656 30.20 43.63 40.18
C ASP A 656 29.84 43.36 41.64
N LEU A 657 29.79 42.09 42.06
CA LEU A 657 29.54 41.71 43.44
C LEU A 657 30.76 42.10 44.29
N GLU A 658 30.58 43.07 45.17
CA GLU A 658 31.61 43.63 46.06
C GLU A 658 31.63 42.90 47.41
N LYS A 659 30.47 42.54 47.96
CA LYS A 659 30.36 41.93 49.30
C LYS A 659 29.29 40.85 49.35
N ILE A 660 29.60 39.77 50.07
CA ILE A 660 28.63 38.75 50.46
C ILE A 660 28.89 38.31 51.90
N TRP A 661 27.82 38.15 52.69
CA TRP A 661 27.87 37.58 54.03
C TRP A 661 27.38 36.15 53.99
N ILE A 662 28.21 35.22 54.46
CA ILE A 662 27.90 33.80 54.54
C ILE A 662 27.56 33.46 56.00
N PRO A 663 26.31 33.05 56.29
CA PRO A 663 25.89 32.79 57.66
C PRO A 663 26.49 31.52 58.23
N SER A 664 26.59 31.47 59.55
CA SER A 664 27.23 30.36 60.29
C SER A 664 26.56 28.99 60.08
N ARG A 665 25.31 28.97 59.62
CA ARG A 665 24.52 27.74 59.37
C ARG A 665 24.76 27.12 57.98
N VAL A 666 25.56 27.73 57.11
CA VAL A 666 25.87 27.14 55.79
C VAL A 666 26.75 25.90 55.95
N GLU A 667 26.14 24.73 55.78
CA GLU A 667 26.76 23.41 55.91
C GLU A 667 27.57 23.03 54.68
N THR A 668 27.16 23.46 53.49
CA THR A 668 27.83 23.09 52.22
C THR A 668 27.86 24.26 51.25
N ILE A 669 29.03 24.48 50.65
CA ILE A 669 29.23 25.32 49.48
C ILE A 669 29.89 24.46 48.40
N GLY A 670 29.28 24.41 47.21
CA GLY A 670 29.78 23.64 46.08
C GLY A 670 30.99 24.29 45.37
N ALA A 671 31.62 23.50 44.51
CA ALA A 671 32.78 23.93 43.72
C ALA A 671 32.51 25.23 42.95
N ASN A 672 33.52 26.10 42.88
CA ASN A 672 33.51 27.33 42.09
C ASN A 672 32.36 28.30 42.40
N ALA A 673 31.72 28.22 43.58
CA ALA A 673 30.54 29.03 43.92
C ALA A 673 30.74 30.53 43.67
N PHE A 674 31.97 31.05 43.85
CA PHE A 674 32.33 32.47 43.68
C PHE A 674 33.38 32.72 42.59
N VAL A 675 33.55 31.80 41.64
CA VAL A 675 34.52 31.98 40.56
C VAL A 675 34.16 33.19 39.69
N GLN A 676 35.16 33.91 39.17
CA GLN A 676 35.02 35.13 38.36
C GLN A 676 34.24 36.28 39.03
N CYS A 677 34.22 36.32 40.38
CA CYS A 677 33.69 37.45 41.14
C CYS A 677 34.81 38.45 41.47
N GLU A 678 35.25 39.23 40.48
CA GLU A 678 36.51 39.97 40.53
C GLU A 678 36.62 41.00 41.68
N LYS A 679 35.51 41.60 42.09
CA LYS A 679 35.44 42.62 43.16
C LYS A 679 35.09 42.07 44.54
N LEU A 680 34.80 40.77 44.64
CA LEU A 680 34.16 40.20 45.83
C LEU A 680 35.11 40.08 47.03
N THR A 681 34.65 40.58 48.17
CA THR A 681 35.13 40.23 49.51
C THR A 681 34.06 39.40 50.22
N ILE A 682 34.46 38.25 50.78
CA ILE A 682 33.59 37.30 51.46
C ILE A 682 33.68 37.52 52.98
N TYR A 683 32.56 37.78 53.62
CA TYR A 683 32.44 37.88 55.07
C TYR A 683 31.83 36.59 55.61
N LEU A 684 32.50 35.96 56.57
CA LEU A 684 32.09 34.68 57.13
C LEU A 684 31.77 34.84 58.62
N GLU A 685 30.55 34.48 59.02
CA GLU A 685 30.13 34.49 60.43
C GLU A 685 30.75 33.34 61.23
N ALA A 686 31.06 32.22 60.57
CA ALA A 686 31.70 31.07 61.21
C ALA A 686 33.12 31.42 61.67
N LYS A 687 33.62 30.75 62.72
CA LYS A 687 34.98 30.99 63.26
C LYS A 687 36.11 30.55 62.33
N GLN A 688 35.81 29.64 61.42
CA GLN A 688 36.73 29.07 60.44
C GLN A 688 35.92 28.56 59.24
N VAL A 689 36.58 28.35 58.10
CA VAL A 689 35.96 27.73 56.92
C VAL A 689 35.59 26.27 57.26
N PRO A 690 34.31 25.86 57.14
CA PRO A 690 33.90 24.49 57.39
C PRO A 690 34.58 23.49 56.43
N SER A 691 35.02 22.34 56.96
CA SER A 691 35.67 21.27 56.16
C SER A 691 34.72 20.55 55.21
N THR A 692 33.41 20.79 55.35
CA THR A 692 32.34 20.25 54.51
C THR A 692 32.16 21.03 53.22
N TRP A 693 32.77 22.22 53.09
CA TRP A 693 32.75 22.99 51.85
C TRP A 693 33.70 22.38 50.83
N ASP A 694 33.32 22.45 49.55
CA ASP A 694 34.14 21.95 48.44
C ASP A 694 35.50 22.67 48.40
N ILE A 695 36.60 21.97 48.10
CA ILE A 695 37.95 22.57 48.12
C ILE A 695 38.10 23.78 47.16
N ASP A 696 37.32 23.79 46.08
CA ASP A 696 37.33 24.84 45.06
C ASP A 696 36.18 25.85 45.23
N TRP A 697 35.48 25.86 46.37
CA TRP A 697 34.38 26.80 46.65
C TRP A 697 34.75 28.27 46.39
N ASN A 698 36.00 28.64 46.68
CA ASN A 698 36.61 29.96 46.45
C ASN A 698 37.90 29.84 45.60
N ARG A 699 37.81 29.18 44.45
CA ARG A 699 38.94 28.91 43.53
C ARG A 699 39.82 30.12 43.23
N ASP A 700 39.21 31.29 42.99
CA ASP A 700 39.93 32.52 42.62
C ASP A 700 40.47 33.29 43.84
N LYS A 701 40.48 32.67 45.02
CA LYS A 701 41.05 33.20 46.28
C LYS A 701 40.52 34.60 46.63
N ARG A 702 39.21 34.80 46.52
CA ARG A 702 38.55 36.04 46.98
C ARG A 702 38.89 36.26 48.46
N PRO A 703 39.17 37.50 48.91
CA PRO A 703 39.46 37.78 50.31
C PRO A 703 38.35 37.25 51.23
N VAL A 704 38.73 36.56 52.30
CA VAL A 704 37.79 36.04 53.32
C VAL A 704 38.09 36.74 54.64
N LEU A 705 37.09 37.42 55.20
CA LEU A 705 37.14 38.10 56.49
C LEU A 705 36.18 37.39 57.46
N PHE A 706 36.66 37.11 58.67
CA PHE A 706 35.85 36.51 59.72
C PHE A 706 35.15 37.63 60.50
N ASP A 707 33.83 37.70 60.41
CA ASP A 707 33.01 38.73 61.04
C ASP A 707 31.89 38.08 61.87
N GLN A 708 32.20 37.81 63.14
CA GLN A 708 31.27 37.17 64.09
C GLN A 708 30.14 38.09 64.54
N ASN A 709 30.19 39.38 64.19
CA ASN A 709 29.19 40.39 64.57
C ASN A 709 28.25 40.75 63.40
N ALA A 710 28.43 40.15 62.22
CA ALA A 710 27.64 40.48 61.04
C ALA A 710 26.14 40.15 61.17
N GLY A 711 25.76 39.13 61.95
CA GLY A 711 24.37 38.73 62.19
C GLY A 711 23.55 39.66 63.09
N LEU A 712 24.04 40.88 63.39
CA LEU A 712 23.36 41.91 64.18
C LEU A 712 22.81 43.08 63.34
N TYR A 713 22.97 43.06 62.01
CA TYR A 713 22.54 44.13 61.09
C TYR A 713 21.36 43.74 60.23
#